data_AF-A0A136KT54-F1
#
_entry.id   AF-A0A136KT54-F1
#
_cell.length_a   1.000
_cell.length_b   1.000
_cell.length_c   1.000
_cell.angle_alpha   90.00
_cell.angle_beta   90.00
_cell.angle_gamma   90.00
#
_symmetry.space_group_name_H-M   'P 1'
#
loop_
_entity.id
_entity.type
_entity.pdbx_description
1 polymer ?
#
loop_
_entity_poly.entity_id
_entity_poly.type
_entity_poly.pdbx_seq_one_letter_code
_entity_poly.pdbx_strand_id
1 'polypeptide(L)'
;MIRRRDGGRASRRGRRLEQIKEIKMTSSRKLQYADRVAIQQADQAIRKDVMRALVEIITNANDSYSRLEDAGVDVNGEMVIDVLRKHSNSKIVVRDFAEGMTDSRMDKVVGTYGEATSGIKEDKHVRGMWGRGLKDSIFGLGYGYVRSFKGANFYSCSLLLKKGIPTFDLDDPIRATVDLRQKYEVLQGNGTIIEIVVSRNDVKMPQFNNLRNYLQRHFELRPIMSNPKRKIILRELANDGSVKQQHTLSYVAPKGEEVLNERLKIPDFPATVHLNVFRSAIQLSTRGEEGDYADGGLLVISHATVISLTMLKFENDPYAGYFYGTMQCDYLHDLLKNDEPVLTATRDGINWSHPFAKALKHVVETELEPLINVEREHALHDEQTKLDKKLRQKIDRALHELNTIAVSELRDPKDVTRKQIELPESGMAFFPEKLYVQTGQSAALILRVAVKENEKQNAVATIISNNSEVIALTPQVTLKKHKTQSSILEARVLVEGRQVGGEATITAYLGKNRAQAVVQVHSKKESIPSTPARGSNALFTDIRFDDRTDPRQRVYFDRVNSSIVIATAAPSVKIYLDENNRLDTTVQGQVLLAELITEAVCREIAREGVEKGRFLVLEGSEADAIQNHFIRLQNRHAHLIHNYIVTKE
;
A
#
# COMPACT_ATOMS: atom_id res chain seq x y z
N MET A 1 12.27 64.91 -65.66
CA MET A 1 12.82 65.19 -67.02
C MET A 1 13.79 64.06 -67.35
N ILE A 2 13.47 63.24 -68.38
CA ILE A 2 14.39 62.56 -69.34
C ILE A 2 15.49 61.64 -68.73
N ARG A 3 15.30 60.31 -68.73
CA ARG A 3 15.69 59.28 -69.75
C ARG A 3 17.21 58.98 -69.88
N ARG A 4 17.55 57.73 -69.51
CA ARG A 4 18.32 56.67 -70.22
C ARG A 4 19.48 57.03 -71.18
N ARG A 5 20.59 56.28 -71.06
CA ARG A 5 21.18 55.29 -72.05
C ARG A 5 22.58 54.88 -71.56
N ASP A 6 22.92 53.61 -71.34
CA ASP A 6 23.09 52.42 -72.22
C ASP A 6 24.52 52.22 -72.72
N GLY A 7 24.99 50.95 -72.65
CA GLY A 7 26.11 50.37 -73.41
C GLY A 7 27.27 49.87 -72.52
N GLY A 8 27.76 48.63 -72.58
CA GLY A 8 27.52 47.51 -73.48
C GLY A 8 28.34 46.26 -73.07
N ARG A 9 27.88 45.10 -73.57
CA ARG A 9 28.41 43.71 -73.59
C ARG A 9 29.90 43.59 -73.95
N ALA A 10 30.65 42.47 -73.82
CA ALA A 10 30.60 41.16 -73.15
C ALA A 10 31.88 40.40 -73.62
N SER A 11 32.46 39.47 -72.83
CA SER A 11 33.27 38.31 -73.27
C SER A 11 34.01 37.67 -72.06
N ARG A 12 33.53 36.57 -71.47
CA ARG A 12 33.82 35.14 -71.71
C ARG A 12 35.21 34.62 -71.24
N ARG A 13 35.11 33.68 -70.28
CA ARG A 13 35.93 32.48 -69.99
C ARG A 13 37.31 32.64 -69.30
N GLY A 14 37.38 32.09 -68.09
CA GLY A 14 38.61 31.59 -67.44
C GLY A 14 38.28 30.92 -66.11
N ARG A 15 38.59 29.63 -65.96
CA ARG A 15 38.32 28.79 -64.79
C ARG A 15 39.33 29.04 -63.66
N ARG A 16 38.88 28.70 -62.43
CA ARG A 16 39.66 28.06 -61.33
C ARG A 16 40.76 28.89 -60.65
N LEU A 17 40.56 29.26 -59.39
CA LEU A 17 41.01 28.53 -58.19
C LEU A 17 41.13 29.49 -57.00
N GLU A 18 40.51 29.07 -55.90
CA GLU A 18 40.96 29.26 -54.52
C GLU A 18 41.31 30.67 -54.04
N GLN A 19 40.33 31.30 -53.38
CA GLN A 19 40.54 31.82 -52.03
C GLN A 19 39.20 31.78 -51.30
N ILE A 20 38.94 30.64 -50.67
CA ILE A 20 37.94 30.54 -49.61
C ILE A 20 38.49 31.38 -48.46
N LYS A 21 37.96 32.60 -48.30
CA LYS A 21 38.03 33.29 -47.02
C LYS A 21 37.20 32.47 -46.05
N GLU A 22 37.89 31.73 -45.18
CA GLU A 22 37.35 31.13 -43.97
C GLU A 22 36.52 32.18 -43.22
N ILE A 23 35.20 32.07 -43.36
CA ILE A 23 34.28 32.51 -42.32
C ILE A 23 34.58 31.57 -41.16
N LYS A 24 35.28 32.09 -40.14
CA LYS A 24 35.44 31.43 -38.84
C LYS A 24 34.08 30.93 -38.40
N MET A 25 33.87 29.62 -38.51
CA MET A 25 32.87 28.94 -37.70
C MET A 25 33.27 29.22 -36.26
N THR A 26 32.45 30.02 -35.59
CA THR A 26 32.38 30.07 -34.13
C THR A 26 32.35 28.64 -33.65
N SER A 27 33.44 28.19 -33.02
CA SER A 27 33.49 26.88 -32.40
C SER A 27 32.36 26.83 -31.38
N SER A 28 31.31 26.07 -31.68
CA SER A 28 30.30 25.75 -30.68
C SER A 28 30.98 24.87 -29.64
N ARG A 29 31.51 25.48 -28.58
CA ARG A 29 31.94 24.75 -27.40
C ARG A 29 30.71 24.09 -26.78
N LYS A 30 30.78 22.78 -26.50
CA LYS A 30 29.86 22.14 -25.54
C LYS A 30 29.87 23.00 -24.27
N LEU A 31 28.69 23.47 -23.87
CA LEU A 31 28.49 24.14 -22.59
C LEU A 31 29.04 23.23 -21.49
N GLN A 32 30.12 23.64 -20.82
CA GLN A 32 30.65 23.00 -19.62
C GLN A 32 29.69 23.29 -18.46
N TYR A 33 28.54 22.62 -18.50
CA TYR A 33 27.43 22.73 -17.56
C TYR A 33 27.36 21.53 -16.60
N ALA A 34 28.30 20.58 -16.69
CA ALA A 34 28.17 19.23 -16.13
C ALA A 34 27.95 19.19 -14.61
N ASP A 35 28.72 19.95 -13.82
CA ASP A 35 28.81 19.71 -12.38
C ASP A 35 27.59 20.23 -11.60
N ARG A 36 27.09 21.43 -11.93
CA ARG A 36 25.88 21.99 -11.30
C ARG A 36 24.61 21.30 -11.79
N VAL A 37 24.59 20.87 -13.06
CA VAL A 37 23.46 20.11 -13.62
C VAL A 37 23.37 18.73 -12.98
N ALA A 38 24.49 18.05 -12.70
CA ALA A 38 24.48 16.75 -12.03
C ALA A 38 23.84 16.81 -10.63
N ILE A 39 24.17 17.82 -9.81
CA ILE A 39 23.53 18.01 -8.49
C ILE A 39 22.05 18.36 -8.64
N GLN A 40 21.70 19.24 -9.58
CA GLN A 40 20.29 19.59 -9.82
C GLN A 40 19.47 18.39 -10.33
N GLN A 41 20.06 17.56 -11.18
CA GLN A 41 19.44 16.31 -11.66
C GLN A 41 19.28 15.31 -10.53
N ALA A 42 20.29 15.10 -9.69
CA ALA A 42 20.19 14.25 -8.51
C ALA A 42 19.10 14.74 -7.53
N ASP A 43 19.03 16.05 -7.28
CA ASP A 43 18.01 16.67 -6.43
C ASP A 43 16.59 16.50 -7.01
N GLN A 44 16.41 16.67 -8.32
CA GLN A 44 15.13 16.49 -9.00
C GLN A 44 14.69 15.01 -9.07
N ALA A 45 15.65 14.10 -9.22
CA ALA A 45 15.43 12.66 -9.30
C ALA A 45 15.04 12.07 -7.94
N ILE A 46 15.86 12.30 -6.91
CA ILE A 46 15.66 11.74 -5.57
C ILE A 46 14.66 12.54 -4.75
N ARG A 47 14.48 13.84 -5.03
CA ARG A 47 13.55 14.73 -4.32
C ARG A 47 13.70 14.68 -2.79
N LYS A 48 14.94 14.50 -2.32
CA LYS A 48 15.28 14.42 -0.89
C LYS A 48 14.61 13.24 -0.16
N ASP A 49 14.25 12.19 -0.90
CA ASP A 49 13.55 11.02 -0.38
C ASP A 49 14.48 9.79 -0.35
N VAL A 50 14.71 9.28 0.86
CA VAL A 50 15.50 8.07 1.11
C VAL A 50 14.88 6.85 0.41
N MET A 51 13.55 6.80 0.29
CA MET A 51 12.85 5.67 -0.34
C MET A 51 13.23 5.54 -1.81
N ARG A 52 13.27 6.66 -2.53
CA ARG A 52 13.62 6.71 -3.96
C ARG A 52 15.04 6.17 -4.20
N ALA A 53 15.98 6.52 -3.34
CA ALA A 53 17.35 6.03 -3.42
C ALA A 53 17.44 4.52 -3.14
N LEU A 54 16.74 4.04 -2.10
CA LEU A 54 16.73 2.61 -1.74
C LEU A 54 16.06 1.76 -2.81
N VAL A 55 14.95 2.22 -3.38
CA VAL A 55 14.28 1.54 -4.49
C VAL A 55 15.29 1.30 -5.59
N GLU A 56 15.96 2.35 -6.09
CA GLU A 56 16.97 2.24 -7.15
C GLU A 56 18.11 1.25 -6.82
N ILE A 57 18.60 1.24 -5.58
CA ILE A 57 19.72 0.36 -5.19
C ILE A 57 19.30 -1.11 -5.10
N ILE A 58 18.16 -1.41 -4.47
CA ILE A 58 17.61 -2.78 -4.34
C ILE A 58 17.39 -3.40 -5.73
N THR A 59 16.91 -2.54 -6.60
CA THR A 59 16.63 -2.76 -8.00
C THR A 59 17.88 -3.08 -8.83
N ASN A 60 18.96 -2.32 -8.66
CA ASN A 60 20.25 -2.61 -9.30
C ASN A 60 20.84 -3.94 -8.78
N ALA A 61 20.67 -4.23 -7.49
CA ALA A 61 21.05 -5.52 -6.93
C ALA A 61 20.22 -6.67 -7.53
N ASN A 62 18.90 -6.49 -7.70
CA ASN A 62 18.04 -7.48 -8.36
C ASN A 62 18.47 -7.75 -9.81
N ASP A 63 18.85 -6.71 -10.56
CA ASP A 63 19.31 -6.87 -11.94
C ASP A 63 20.63 -7.66 -12.01
N SER A 64 21.51 -7.47 -11.02
CA SER A 64 22.76 -8.24 -10.86
C SER A 64 22.47 -9.73 -10.63
N TYR A 65 21.50 -10.05 -9.77
CA TYR A 65 21.05 -11.44 -9.60
C TYR A 65 20.39 -12.00 -10.85
N SER A 66 19.55 -11.21 -11.52
CA SER A 66 18.83 -11.65 -12.72
C SER A 66 19.79 -12.00 -13.86
N ARG A 67 20.89 -11.25 -14.02
CA ARG A 67 21.97 -11.59 -14.98
C ARG A 67 22.64 -12.92 -14.68
N LEU A 68 22.89 -13.21 -13.40
CA LEU A 68 23.46 -14.50 -12.98
C LEU A 68 22.50 -15.66 -13.24
N GLU A 69 21.22 -15.47 -12.94
CA GLU A 69 20.16 -16.46 -13.20
C GLU A 69 20.00 -16.75 -14.69
N ASP A 70 20.03 -15.72 -15.54
CA ASP A 70 20.00 -15.85 -16.99
C ASP A 70 21.22 -16.59 -17.54
N ALA A 71 22.37 -16.47 -16.87
CA ALA A 71 23.58 -17.23 -17.16
C ALA A 71 23.55 -18.67 -16.58
N GLY A 72 22.46 -19.08 -15.94
CA GLY A 72 22.29 -20.40 -15.34
C GLY A 72 23.05 -20.60 -14.03
N VAL A 73 23.51 -19.51 -13.39
CA VAL A 73 24.22 -19.56 -12.11
C VAL A 73 23.19 -19.63 -10.98
N ASP A 74 23.35 -20.59 -10.08
CA ASP A 74 22.52 -20.68 -8.87
C ASP A 74 22.91 -19.56 -7.88
N VAL A 75 21.90 -18.82 -7.42
CA VAL A 75 22.06 -17.64 -6.57
C VAL A 75 21.08 -17.69 -5.41
N ASN A 76 21.52 -17.22 -4.23
CA ASN A 76 20.64 -17.14 -3.06
C ASN A 76 19.70 -15.92 -3.08
N GLY A 77 19.96 -14.95 -3.96
CA GLY A 77 19.19 -13.71 -4.09
C GLY A 77 19.14 -12.85 -2.82
N GLU A 78 20.14 -12.98 -1.93
CA GLU A 78 20.14 -12.28 -0.64
C GLU A 78 20.55 -10.82 -0.79
N MET A 79 19.81 -9.91 -0.15
CA MET A 79 20.16 -8.49 -0.06
C MET A 79 20.01 -8.04 1.38
N VAL A 80 21.02 -7.35 1.91
CA VAL A 80 21.00 -6.84 3.28
C VAL A 80 21.05 -5.33 3.26
N ILE A 81 20.03 -4.70 3.85
CA ILE A 81 19.89 -3.26 4.00
C ILE A 81 20.09 -2.91 5.47
N ASP A 82 21.21 -2.29 5.79
CA ASP A 82 21.52 -1.81 7.13
C ASP A 82 21.21 -0.32 7.26
N VAL A 83 20.55 0.02 8.34
CA VAL A 83 20.17 1.40 8.66
C VAL A 83 20.70 1.78 10.03
N LEU A 84 21.64 2.74 10.04
CA LEU A 84 22.14 3.37 11.26
C LEU A 84 21.59 4.80 11.34
N ARG A 85 20.57 5.00 12.17
CA ARG A 85 19.99 6.32 12.40
C ARG A 85 20.81 7.13 13.41
N LYS A 86 21.14 8.36 13.03
CA LYS A 86 21.84 9.35 13.84
C LYS A 86 21.16 10.72 13.69
N HIS A 87 21.42 11.63 14.64
CA HIS A 87 20.93 13.01 14.55
C HIS A 87 21.44 13.74 13.30
N SER A 88 22.66 13.44 12.87
CA SER A 88 23.25 13.84 11.59
C SER A 88 24.06 12.68 11.03
N ASN A 89 24.27 12.66 9.71
CA ASN A 89 25.06 11.63 9.04
C ASN A 89 24.56 10.21 9.34
N SER A 90 23.23 10.01 9.25
CA SER A 90 22.67 8.66 9.25
C SER A 90 23.30 7.86 8.12
N LYS A 91 23.48 6.54 8.31
CA LYS A 91 24.09 5.68 7.30
C LYS A 91 23.09 4.65 6.80
N ILE A 92 23.13 4.42 5.50
CA ILE A 92 22.41 3.35 4.81
C ILE A 92 23.45 2.52 4.09
N VAL A 93 23.47 1.21 4.33
CA VAL A 93 24.36 0.29 3.63
C VAL A 93 23.51 -0.79 2.98
N VAL A 94 23.57 -0.91 1.66
CA VAL A 94 22.94 -2.01 0.93
C VAL A 94 24.02 -2.93 0.42
N ARG A 95 23.85 -4.22 0.65
CA ARG A 95 24.78 -5.27 0.20
C ARG A 95 24.05 -6.35 -0.54
N ASP A 96 24.64 -6.77 -1.65
CA ASP A 96 24.28 -7.98 -2.38
C ASP A 96 25.48 -8.93 -2.46
N PHE A 97 25.19 -10.16 -2.86
CA PHE A 97 26.13 -11.26 -3.04
C PHE A 97 26.09 -11.76 -4.49
N ALA A 98 25.85 -10.84 -5.43
CA ALA A 98 25.69 -11.13 -6.84
C ALA A 98 27.04 -11.05 -7.59
N GLU A 99 27.08 -10.43 -8.78
CA GLU A 99 28.20 -10.60 -9.72
C GLU A 99 29.50 -9.87 -9.32
N GLY A 100 29.39 -8.81 -8.50
CA GLY A 100 30.47 -7.88 -8.17
C GLY A 100 31.02 -7.08 -9.37
N MET A 101 31.86 -6.08 -9.09
CA MET A 101 32.46 -5.19 -10.09
C MET A 101 33.98 -5.10 -9.93
N THR A 102 34.68 -5.00 -11.06
CA THR A 102 36.09 -4.60 -11.14
C THR A 102 36.22 -3.09 -11.18
N ASP A 103 37.44 -2.57 -11.02
CA ASP A 103 37.83 -1.18 -11.23
C ASP A 103 37.38 -0.62 -12.59
N SER A 104 37.68 -1.32 -13.68
CA SER A 104 37.29 -0.98 -15.06
C SER A 104 35.78 -0.91 -15.23
N ARG A 105 35.02 -1.84 -14.63
CA ARG A 105 33.56 -1.78 -14.64
C ARG A 105 33.08 -0.61 -13.81
N MET A 106 33.65 -0.38 -12.62
CA MET A 106 33.27 0.67 -11.69
C MET A 106 33.50 2.07 -12.29
N ASP A 107 34.63 2.31 -12.95
CA ASP A 107 34.90 3.55 -13.69
C ASP A 107 33.87 3.78 -14.82
N LYS A 108 33.55 2.71 -15.56
CA LYS A 108 32.60 2.76 -16.67
C LYS A 108 31.14 2.93 -16.24
N VAL A 109 30.70 2.38 -15.11
CA VAL A 109 29.28 2.44 -14.68
C VAL A 109 29.03 3.49 -13.60
N VAL A 110 30.03 3.80 -12.78
CA VAL A 110 29.95 4.81 -11.72
C VAL A 110 30.62 6.11 -12.16
N GLY A 111 31.83 6.05 -12.72
CA GLY A 111 32.65 7.24 -13.03
C GLY A 111 32.11 8.15 -14.14
N THR A 112 31.44 7.63 -15.17
CA THR A 112 31.00 8.41 -16.35
C THR A 112 29.57 8.94 -16.21
N TYR A 113 29.38 10.27 -16.16
CA TYR A 113 28.06 10.93 -16.05
C TYR A 113 27.53 11.31 -17.44
N GLY A 114 26.32 10.83 -17.80
CA GLY A 114 25.60 11.31 -18.99
C GLY A 114 26.05 10.78 -20.35
N GLU A 115 27.00 9.84 -20.44
CA GLU A 115 27.24 9.09 -21.67
C GLU A 115 26.41 7.81 -21.65
N ALA A 116 25.69 7.54 -22.75
CA ALA A 116 25.07 6.23 -22.99
C ALA A 116 26.21 5.22 -23.03
N THR A 117 26.47 4.56 -21.91
CA THR A 117 27.57 3.62 -21.80
C THR A 117 27.34 2.54 -22.85
N SER A 118 28.17 2.43 -23.88
CA SER A 118 27.90 1.57 -25.04
C SER A 118 27.65 0.10 -24.68
N GLY A 119 28.22 -0.40 -23.58
CA GLY A 119 27.94 -1.75 -23.05
C GLY A 119 26.58 -1.91 -22.37
N ILE A 120 25.90 -0.81 -22.03
CA ILE A 120 24.54 -0.76 -21.49
C ILE A 120 23.50 -0.87 -22.61
N LYS A 121 23.83 -0.67 -23.90
CA LYS A 121 22.87 -0.92 -24.99
C LYS A 121 22.75 -2.41 -25.36
N GLU A 122 23.77 -3.23 -25.01
CA GLU A 122 23.85 -4.66 -25.34
C GLU A 122 23.31 -5.58 -24.22
N ASP A 123 23.26 -5.11 -22.97
CA ASP A 123 22.74 -5.88 -21.84
C ASP A 123 21.20 -6.03 -21.95
N LYS A 124 20.68 -7.25 -21.75
CA LYS A 124 19.23 -7.53 -21.87
C LYS A 124 18.37 -6.88 -20.77
N HIS A 125 18.97 -6.48 -19.64
CA HIS A 125 18.30 -6.05 -18.41
C HIS A 125 18.57 -4.60 -18.02
N VAL A 126 18.58 -3.70 -19.00
CA VAL A 126 19.11 -2.35 -18.78
C VAL A 126 18.08 -1.43 -18.15
N ARG A 127 18.03 -1.48 -16.82
CA ARG A 127 17.29 -0.50 -16.01
C ARG A 127 17.90 0.89 -16.02
N GLY A 128 19.20 1.04 -16.32
CA GLY A 128 19.87 2.35 -16.41
C GLY A 128 19.25 3.33 -17.44
N MET A 129 18.47 2.82 -18.39
CA MET A 129 17.66 3.63 -19.32
C MET A 129 16.33 4.10 -18.71
N TRP A 130 15.81 3.39 -17.70
CA TRP A 130 14.51 3.60 -17.07
C TRP A 130 14.59 4.38 -15.75
N GLY A 131 15.66 4.17 -14.97
CA GLY A 131 15.78 4.62 -13.60
C GLY A 131 16.58 5.90 -13.39
N ARG A 132 16.71 6.25 -12.11
CA ARG A 132 17.53 7.34 -11.59
C ARG A 132 18.91 6.76 -11.32
N GLY A 133 20.02 7.39 -11.70
CA GLY A 133 21.32 6.70 -11.60
C GLY A 133 21.70 6.39 -10.14
N LEU A 134 22.52 5.36 -9.92
CA LEU A 134 23.18 5.10 -8.62
C LEU A 134 23.80 6.39 -8.01
N LYS A 135 24.36 7.23 -8.88
CA LYS A 135 24.92 8.53 -8.51
C LYS A 135 23.88 9.51 -7.99
N ASP A 136 22.71 9.55 -8.61
CA ASP A 136 21.61 10.41 -8.17
C ASP A 136 21.16 9.99 -6.77
N SER A 137 21.02 8.68 -6.52
CA SER A 137 20.73 8.12 -5.20
C SER A 137 21.73 8.54 -4.12
N ILE A 138 23.02 8.57 -4.46
CA ILE A 138 24.08 8.95 -3.52
C ILE A 138 24.11 10.47 -3.29
N PHE A 139 24.25 11.27 -4.36
CA PHE A 139 24.37 12.73 -4.26
C PHE A 139 23.07 13.41 -3.81
N GLY A 140 21.92 12.82 -4.12
CA GLY A 140 20.61 13.30 -3.66
C GLY A 140 20.42 13.19 -2.14
N LEU A 141 21.18 12.33 -1.47
CA LEU A 141 21.13 12.15 -0.01
C LEU A 141 22.38 12.69 0.72
N GLY A 142 23.51 12.82 0.01
CA GLY A 142 24.76 13.31 0.57
C GLY A 142 25.96 12.82 -0.23
N TYR A 143 26.71 11.90 0.34
CA TYR A 143 27.89 11.29 -0.27
C TYR A 143 27.94 9.79 0.07
N GLY A 144 28.77 9.04 -0.65
CA GLY A 144 28.78 7.60 -0.47
C GLY A 144 29.99 6.89 -1.05
N TYR A 145 29.98 5.59 -0.87
CA TYR A 145 31.04 4.68 -1.28
C TYR A 145 30.42 3.48 -1.98
N VAL A 146 31.05 3.06 -3.08
CA VAL A 146 30.71 1.81 -3.76
C VAL A 146 31.91 0.90 -3.61
N ARG A 147 31.69 -0.27 -3.03
CA ARG A 147 32.73 -1.28 -2.79
C ARG A 147 32.28 -2.59 -3.38
N SER A 148 33.23 -3.40 -3.82
CA SER A 148 32.87 -4.68 -4.40
C SER A 148 33.97 -5.72 -4.23
N PHE A 149 33.54 -6.97 -3.99
CA PHE A 149 34.38 -8.14 -4.07
C PHE A 149 34.16 -8.81 -5.42
N LYS A 150 35.25 -9.04 -6.16
CA LYS A 150 35.21 -9.81 -7.41
C LYS A 150 36.45 -10.69 -7.51
N GLY A 151 36.24 -12.01 -7.48
CA GLY A 151 37.32 -12.99 -7.41
C GLY A 151 38.16 -12.81 -6.15
N ALA A 152 39.47 -12.64 -6.33
CA ALA A 152 40.44 -12.51 -5.23
C ALA A 152 40.63 -11.07 -4.73
N ASN A 153 39.96 -10.09 -5.34
CA ASN A 153 40.22 -8.67 -5.11
C ASN A 153 39.00 -7.94 -4.53
N PHE A 154 39.31 -6.83 -3.85
CA PHE A 154 38.41 -5.83 -3.33
C PHE A 154 38.63 -4.52 -4.07
N TYR A 155 37.53 -3.93 -4.53
CA TYR A 155 37.47 -2.71 -5.33
C TYR A 155 36.67 -1.66 -4.56
N SER A 156 37.05 -0.40 -4.64
CA SER A 156 36.43 0.69 -3.90
C SER A 156 36.49 1.98 -4.71
N CYS A 157 35.38 2.71 -4.72
CA CYS A 157 35.35 4.10 -5.15
C CYS A 157 34.52 4.95 -4.18
N SER A 158 34.78 6.25 -4.21
CA SER A 158 34.03 7.23 -3.43
C SER A 158 33.36 8.26 -4.33
N LEU A 159 32.16 8.66 -3.93
CA LEU A 159 31.36 9.71 -4.55
C LEU A 159 31.17 10.80 -3.50
N LEU A 160 31.99 11.85 -3.59
CA LEU A 160 32.13 12.88 -2.57
C LEU A 160 31.74 14.26 -3.11
N LEU A 161 31.47 15.20 -2.21
CA LEU A 161 31.29 16.63 -2.54
C LEU A 161 32.50 17.42 -2.06
N LYS A 162 33.51 17.61 -2.93
CA LYS A 162 34.70 18.42 -2.61
C LYS A 162 34.43 19.87 -3.02
N LYS A 163 34.32 20.78 -2.04
CA LYS A 163 33.99 22.21 -2.26
C LYS A 163 32.70 22.43 -3.07
N GLY A 164 31.70 21.56 -2.89
CA GLY A 164 30.43 21.63 -3.61
C GLY A 164 30.44 21.05 -5.03
N ILE A 165 31.54 20.41 -5.44
CA ILE A 165 31.67 19.75 -6.74
C ILE A 165 31.56 18.23 -6.52
N PRO A 166 30.69 17.52 -7.27
CA PRO A 166 30.63 16.06 -7.26
C PRO A 166 31.94 15.48 -7.78
N THR A 167 32.61 14.66 -6.99
CA THR A 167 33.88 14.02 -7.35
C THR A 167 33.77 12.52 -7.21
N PHE A 168 34.31 11.82 -8.22
CA PHE A 168 34.52 10.37 -8.23
C PHE A 168 36.00 10.11 -8.02
N ASP A 169 36.35 9.35 -6.99
CA ASP A 169 37.71 8.84 -6.77
C ASP A 169 37.67 7.31 -6.78
N LEU A 170 38.51 6.68 -7.59
CA LEU A 170 38.67 5.23 -7.67
C LEU A 170 39.95 4.82 -6.96
N ASP A 171 39.84 3.86 -6.02
CA ASP A 171 40.99 3.32 -5.30
C ASP A 171 41.65 2.18 -6.09
N ASP A 172 42.96 1.99 -5.89
CA ASP A 172 43.66 0.83 -6.46
C ASP A 172 43.09 -0.49 -5.94
N PRO A 173 42.94 -1.53 -6.79
CA PRO A 173 42.49 -2.84 -6.35
C PRO A 173 43.42 -3.44 -5.31
N ILE A 174 42.85 -3.92 -4.20
CA ILE A 174 43.61 -4.63 -3.16
C ILE A 174 43.10 -6.06 -3.00
N ARG A 175 43.90 -6.93 -2.39
CA ARG A 175 43.51 -8.32 -2.15
C ARG A 175 42.34 -8.39 -1.16
N ALA A 176 41.34 -9.22 -1.45
CA ALA A 176 40.20 -9.48 -0.57
C ALA A 176 40.61 -10.35 0.62
N THR A 177 41.17 -9.73 1.66
CA THR A 177 41.57 -10.42 2.90
C THR A 177 40.37 -10.87 3.73
N VAL A 178 40.62 -11.82 4.65
CA VAL A 178 39.60 -12.29 5.61
C VAL A 178 39.05 -11.11 6.42
N ASP A 179 39.91 -10.21 6.90
CA ASP A 179 39.51 -9.03 7.67
C ASP A 179 38.61 -8.09 6.87
N LEU A 180 38.89 -7.87 5.58
CA LEU A 180 38.03 -7.05 4.72
C LEU A 180 36.67 -7.72 4.49
N ARG A 181 36.65 -9.03 4.26
CA ARG A 181 35.42 -9.80 4.08
C ARG A 181 34.55 -9.80 5.33
N GLN A 182 35.16 -9.94 6.51
CA GLN A 182 34.48 -9.83 7.80
C GLN A 182 33.95 -8.40 8.03
N LYS A 183 34.76 -7.37 7.76
CA LYS A 183 34.39 -5.97 7.92
C LYS A 183 33.14 -5.58 7.13
N TYR A 184 32.99 -6.08 5.91
CA TYR A 184 31.85 -5.77 5.04
C TYR A 184 30.75 -6.84 5.05
N GLU A 185 30.91 -7.91 5.83
CA GLU A 185 30.01 -9.07 5.90
C GLU A 185 29.79 -9.79 4.56
N VAL A 186 30.79 -9.76 3.66
CA VAL A 186 30.81 -10.54 2.41
C VAL A 186 31.83 -11.67 2.58
N LEU A 187 31.46 -12.64 3.42
CA LEU A 187 32.35 -13.69 3.91
C LEU A 187 32.92 -14.57 2.79
N GLN A 188 32.15 -14.77 1.72
CA GLN A 188 32.53 -15.59 0.59
C GLN A 188 31.94 -15.05 -0.72
N GLY A 189 32.49 -15.51 -1.84
CA GLY A 189 32.01 -15.13 -3.17
C GLY A 189 32.26 -13.66 -3.53
N ASN A 190 31.47 -13.21 -4.50
CA ASN A 190 31.44 -11.84 -4.99
C ASN A 190 30.30 -11.07 -4.30
N GLY A 191 30.32 -9.76 -4.44
CA GLY A 191 29.23 -8.91 -3.94
C GLY A 191 29.52 -7.44 -4.10
N THR A 192 28.49 -6.63 -4.03
CA THR A 192 28.60 -5.17 -4.07
C THR A 192 28.00 -4.58 -2.79
N ILE A 193 28.67 -3.55 -2.27
CA ILE A 193 28.31 -2.81 -1.07
C ILE A 193 28.19 -1.34 -1.44
N ILE A 194 27.00 -0.77 -1.24
CA ILE A 194 26.74 0.65 -1.42
C ILE A 194 26.49 1.26 -0.04
N GLU A 195 27.39 2.15 0.39
CA GLU A 195 27.23 2.93 1.62
C GLU A 195 26.86 4.38 1.25
N ILE A 196 25.73 4.86 1.78
CA ILE A 196 25.30 6.25 1.67
C ILE A 196 25.35 6.88 3.06
N VAL A 197 26.06 7.99 3.17
CA VAL A 197 25.99 8.88 4.33
C VAL A 197 24.98 9.97 4.03
N VAL A 198 23.86 9.95 4.74
CA VAL A 198 22.81 10.96 4.65
C VAL A 198 23.27 12.21 5.41
N SER A 199 24.09 13.01 4.72
CA SER A 199 24.75 14.20 5.28
C SER A 199 23.99 15.50 5.03
N ARG A 200 22.94 15.45 4.21
CA ARG A 200 22.12 16.61 3.89
C ARG A 200 21.15 16.93 5.02
N ASN A 201 21.20 18.17 5.52
CA ASN A 201 20.34 18.63 6.61
C ASN A 201 18.86 18.73 6.23
N ASP A 202 18.56 18.83 4.93
CA ASP A 202 17.20 18.92 4.39
C ASP A 202 16.58 17.54 4.07
N VAL A 203 17.32 16.45 4.33
CA VAL A 203 16.84 15.06 4.18
C VAL A 203 16.58 14.48 5.57
N LYS A 204 15.38 13.95 5.79
CA LYS A 204 15.01 13.30 7.06
C LYS A 204 15.05 11.79 6.90
N MET A 205 15.79 11.12 7.78
CA MET A 205 15.81 9.66 7.81
C MET A 205 14.50 9.11 8.41
N PRO A 206 13.71 8.32 7.66
CA PRO A 206 12.48 7.72 8.16
C PRO A 206 12.72 6.86 9.41
N GLN A 207 11.66 6.68 10.21
CA GLN A 207 11.68 5.69 11.29
C GLN A 207 11.78 4.29 10.69
N PHE A 208 12.44 3.36 11.39
CA PHE A 208 12.71 2.02 10.88
C PHE A 208 11.43 1.28 10.43
N ASN A 209 10.37 1.32 11.24
CA ASN A 209 9.09 0.69 10.90
C ASN A 209 8.41 1.32 9.68
N ASN A 210 8.57 2.63 9.49
CA ASN A 210 8.04 3.30 8.29
C ASN A 210 8.81 2.87 7.05
N LEU A 211 10.15 2.79 7.15
CA LEU A 211 11.00 2.31 6.06
C LEU A 211 10.61 0.88 5.65
N ARG A 212 10.44 0.00 6.64
CA ARG A 212 9.95 -1.37 6.43
C ARG A 212 8.61 -1.39 5.71
N ASN A 213 7.60 -0.66 6.21
CA ASN A 213 6.28 -0.63 5.60
C ASN A 213 6.32 -0.13 4.15
N TYR A 214 6.96 1.02 3.92
CA TYR A 214 6.96 1.66 2.61
C TYR A 214 7.80 0.90 1.58
N LEU A 215 8.91 0.27 1.96
CA LEU A 215 9.71 -0.53 1.02
C LEU A 215 8.93 -1.75 0.51
N GLN A 216 8.19 -2.43 1.40
CA GLN A 216 7.39 -3.60 1.03
C GLN A 216 6.24 -3.25 0.08
N ARG A 217 5.68 -2.04 0.20
CA ARG A 217 4.49 -1.62 -0.56
C ARG A 217 4.81 -0.83 -1.82
N HIS A 218 6.03 -0.32 -1.96
CA HIS A 218 6.43 0.50 -3.10
C HIS A 218 6.25 -0.27 -4.42
N PHE A 219 5.53 0.32 -5.37
CA PHE A 219 5.10 -0.38 -6.58
C PHE A 219 6.26 -1.00 -7.38
N GLU A 220 7.39 -0.29 -7.53
CA GLU A 220 8.58 -0.79 -8.25
C GLU A 220 9.21 -2.05 -7.62
N LEU A 221 9.01 -2.25 -6.32
CA LEU A 221 9.61 -3.36 -5.58
C LEU A 221 8.68 -4.57 -5.48
N ARG A 222 7.39 -4.46 -5.83
CA ARG A 222 6.42 -5.54 -5.67
C ARG A 222 6.84 -6.85 -6.34
N PRO A 223 7.26 -6.88 -7.63
CA PRO A 223 7.69 -8.13 -8.25
C PRO A 223 8.96 -8.71 -7.63
N ILE A 224 9.85 -7.86 -7.11
CA ILE A 224 11.08 -8.29 -6.42
C ILE A 224 10.73 -8.88 -5.06
N MET A 225 9.87 -8.22 -4.29
CA MET A 225 9.46 -8.59 -2.93
C MET A 225 8.51 -9.80 -2.89
N SER A 226 7.85 -10.11 -4.02
CA SER A 226 7.05 -11.33 -4.18
C SER A 226 7.83 -12.50 -4.77
N ASN A 227 9.06 -12.29 -5.25
CA ASN A 227 9.86 -13.36 -5.83
C ASN A 227 10.49 -14.24 -4.74
N PRO A 228 10.18 -15.56 -4.67
CA PRO A 228 10.75 -16.45 -3.67
C PRO A 228 12.26 -16.65 -3.81
N LYS A 229 12.84 -16.33 -4.98
CA LYS A 229 14.30 -16.33 -5.21
C LYS A 229 14.99 -15.07 -4.70
N ARG A 230 14.29 -14.17 -4.01
CA ARG A 230 14.87 -12.94 -3.43
C ARG A 230 14.63 -12.95 -1.93
N LYS A 231 15.69 -12.70 -1.17
CA LYS A 231 15.66 -12.62 0.29
C LYS A 231 16.20 -11.27 0.72
N ILE A 232 15.29 -10.32 0.94
CA ILE A 232 15.65 -8.95 1.28
C ILE A 232 15.49 -8.75 2.79
N ILE A 233 16.59 -8.42 3.47
CA ILE A 233 16.65 -8.28 4.92
C ILE A 233 16.94 -6.81 5.25
N LEU A 234 16.08 -6.20 6.06
CA LEU A 234 16.26 -4.85 6.60
C LEU A 234 16.68 -4.94 8.07
N ARG A 235 17.81 -4.33 8.45
CA ARG A 235 18.37 -4.35 9.81
C ARG A 235 18.53 -2.93 10.35
N GLU A 236 18.12 -2.70 11.59
CA GLU A 236 18.43 -1.47 12.33
C GLU A 236 19.69 -1.69 13.15
N LEU A 237 20.68 -0.82 12.97
CA LEU A 237 21.95 -0.88 13.69
C LEU A 237 21.97 0.11 14.87
N ALA A 238 22.63 -0.29 15.95
CA ALA A 238 23.05 0.57 17.04
C ALA A 238 24.38 1.29 16.73
N ASN A 239 24.73 2.27 17.57
CA ASN A 239 25.96 3.05 17.38
C ASN A 239 27.24 2.22 17.53
N ASP A 240 27.18 1.10 18.25
CA ASP A 240 28.27 0.13 18.41
C ASP A 240 28.32 -0.89 17.26
N GLY A 241 27.41 -0.81 16.28
CA GLY A 241 27.31 -1.73 15.15
C GLY A 241 26.46 -2.98 15.42
N SER A 242 25.95 -3.17 16.63
CA SER A 242 25.06 -4.30 16.93
C SER A 242 23.70 -4.16 16.25
N VAL A 243 23.10 -5.28 15.84
CA VAL A 243 21.75 -5.29 15.24
C VAL A 243 20.71 -5.17 16.34
N LYS A 244 19.95 -4.07 16.34
CA LYS A 244 18.83 -3.85 17.28
C LYS A 244 17.61 -4.69 16.92
N GLN A 245 17.28 -4.73 15.65
CA GLN A 245 16.14 -5.46 15.10
C GLN A 245 16.36 -5.73 13.61
N GLN A 246 15.74 -6.80 13.10
CA GLN A 246 15.80 -7.17 11.68
C GLN A 246 14.47 -7.72 11.19
N HIS A 247 14.17 -7.50 9.92
CA HIS A 247 12.98 -8.04 9.26
C HIS A 247 13.29 -8.45 7.82
N THR A 248 12.78 -9.61 7.44
CA THR A 248 12.69 -9.98 6.02
C THR A 248 11.53 -9.24 5.40
N LEU A 249 11.80 -8.51 4.31
CA LEU A 249 10.81 -7.78 3.54
C LEU A 249 10.14 -8.71 2.53
N SER A 250 8.83 -8.57 2.37
CA SER A 250 8.04 -9.34 1.40
C SER A 250 6.80 -8.57 0.98
N TYR A 251 6.26 -8.90 -0.18
CA TYR A 251 5.00 -8.33 -0.68
C TYR A 251 4.04 -9.44 -1.09
N VAL A 252 2.77 -9.27 -0.73
CA VAL A 252 1.64 -10.10 -1.18
C VAL A 252 0.59 -9.17 -1.76
N ALA A 253 0.16 -9.43 -3.00
CA ALA A 253 -0.86 -8.63 -3.66
C ALA A 253 -2.23 -8.74 -2.93
N PRO A 254 -3.11 -7.73 -3.06
CA PRO A 254 -4.47 -7.81 -2.52
C PRO A 254 -5.21 -9.08 -2.94
N LYS A 255 -6.18 -9.53 -2.15
CA LYS A 255 -7.11 -10.56 -2.62
C LYS A 255 -8.03 -9.98 -3.70
N GLY A 256 -8.16 -10.71 -4.80
CA GLY A 256 -9.09 -10.37 -5.88
C GLY A 256 -9.31 -11.50 -6.87
N GLU A 257 -10.38 -11.37 -7.64
CA GLU A 257 -10.76 -12.27 -8.73
C GLU A 257 -10.16 -11.77 -10.05
N GLU A 258 -9.61 -12.66 -10.88
CA GLU A 258 -9.13 -12.30 -12.22
C GLU A 258 -10.32 -11.98 -13.12
N VAL A 259 -10.43 -10.73 -13.58
CA VAL A 259 -11.56 -10.26 -14.41
C VAL A 259 -11.16 -10.04 -15.87
N LEU A 260 -9.86 -9.92 -16.16
CA LEU A 260 -9.35 -9.76 -17.52
C LEU A 260 -7.92 -10.30 -17.62
N ASN A 261 -7.61 -11.05 -18.68
CA ASN A 261 -6.27 -11.57 -18.95
C ASN A 261 -6.07 -11.79 -20.47
N GLU A 262 -5.66 -10.74 -21.17
CA GLU A 262 -5.65 -10.72 -22.64
C GLU A 262 -4.39 -10.10 -23.24
N ARG A 263 -4.05 -10.52 -24.47
CA ARG A 263 -2.98 -9.92 -25.27
C ARG A 263 -3.59 -9.09 -26.39
N LEU A 264 -3.44 -7.78 -26.29
CA LEU A 264 -4.07 -6.80 -27.18
C LEU A 264 -3.01 -6.22 -28.12
N LYS A 265 -3.36 -6.08 -29.40
CA LYS A 265 -2.49 -5.41 -30.38
C LYS A 265 -2.59 -3.90 -30.23
N ILE A 266 -1.46 -3.21 -30.34
CA ILE A 266 -1.44 -1.74 -30.33
C ILE A 266 -1.59 -1.24 -31.77
N PRO A 267 -2.64 -0.46 -32.11
CA PRO A 267 -2.81 0.10 -33.46
C PRO A 267 -1.58 0.89 -33.92
N ASP A 268 -1.22 0.78 -35.19
CA ASP A 268 -0.09 1.48 -35.83
C ASP A 268 1.31 1.14 -35.32
N PHE A 269 1.44 0.19 -34.39
CA PHE A 269 2.74 -0.24 -33.85
C PHE A 269 2.88 -1.77 -33.89
N PRO A 270 4.10 -2.29 -34.13
CA PRO A 270 4.36 -3.74 -34.10
C PRO A 270 4.48 -4.25 -32.66
N ALA A 271 3.48 -3.96 -31.84
CA ALA A 271 3.52 -4.17 -30.40
C ALA A 271 2.23 -4.82 -29.89
N THR A 272 2.37 -5.58 -28.81
CA THR A 272 1.25 -6.14 -28.05
C THR A 272 1.41 -5.79 -26.58
N VAL A 273 0.31 -5.45 -25.92
CA VAL A 273 0.24 -5.35 -24.46
C VAL A 273 -0.43 -6.61 -23.91
N HIS A 274 0.16 -7.21 -22.88
CA HIS A 274 -0.52 -8.22 -22.07
C HIS A 274 -1.14 -7.51 -20.87
N LEU A 275 -2.47 -7.44 -20.86
CA LEU A 275 -3.25 -6.80 -19.81
C LEU A 275 -3.83 -7.88 -18.90
N ASN A 276 -3.50 -7.82 -17.61
CA ASN A 276 -4.08 -8.68 -16.58
C ASN A 276 -4.65 -7.79 -15.46
N VAL A 277 -5.94 -7.97 -15.16
CA VAL A 277 -6.69 -7.14 -14.20
C VAL A 277 -7.43 -8.05 -13.22
N PHE A 278 -7.31 -7.70 -11.95
CA PHE A 278 -8.02 -8.32 -10.84
C PHE A 278 -8.98 -7.32 -10.19
N ARG A 279 -10.12 -7.83 -9.72
CA ARG A 279 -11.12 -7.08 -8.96
C ARG A 279 -11.09 -7.52 -7.50
N SER A 280 -10.86 -6.57 -6.60
CA SER A 280 -10.92 -6.79 -5.15
C SER A 280 -12.35 -6.65 -4.63
N ALA A 281 -12.67 -7.38 -3.56
CA ALA A 281 -13.96 -7.26 -2.87
C ALA A 281 -14.07 -5.97 -2.03
N ILE A 282 -12.94 -5.33 -1.73
CA ILE A 282 -12.87 -4.07 -0.99
C ILE A 282 -12.17 -3.00 -1.81
N GLN A 283 -12.50 -1.74 -1.53
CA GLN A 283 -11.86 -0.62 -2.21
C GLN A 283 -10.40 -0.48 -1.76
N LEU A 284 -9.50 -0.52 -2.72
CA LEU A 284 -8.06 -0.32 -2.56
C LEU A 284 -7.72 1.17 -2.53
N SER A 285 -6.59 1.49 -1.91
CA SER A 285 -6.00 2.81 -1.96
C SER A 285 -5.55 3.13 -3.38
N THR A 286 -5.89 4.32 -3.83
CA THR A 286 -5.53 4.84 -5.14
C THR A 286 -4.22 5.62 -5.06
N ARG A 287 -3.59 5.85 -6.21
CA ARG A 287 -2.37 6.67 -6.29
C ARG A 287 -2.61 8.11 -5.81
N GLY A 288 -3.82 8.64 -5.97
CA GLY A 288 -4.20 9.95 -5.42
C GLY A 288 -4.16 10.00 -3.89
N GLU A 289 -4.41 8.86 -3.22
CA GLU A 289 -4.44 8.75 -1.76
C GLU A 289 -3.06 8.40 -1.17
N GLU A 290 -2.35 7.44 -1.76
CA GLU A 290 -1.11 6.88 -1.19
C GLU A 290 0.12 6.95 -2.12
N GLY A 291 0.00 7.58 -3.29
CA GLY A 291 1.11 7.76 -4.22
C GLY A 291 1.71 6.42 -4.66
N ASP A 292 3.04 6.31 -4.56
CA ASP A 292 3.83 5.14 -5.00
C ASP A 292 3.58 3.88 -4.13
N TYR A 293 2.76 3.98 -3.09
CA TYR A 293 2.42 2.88 -2.16
C TYR A 293 0.99 2.35 -2.33
N ALA A 294 0.21 2.92 -3.25
CA ALA A 294 -1.20 2.60 -3.45
C ALA A 294 -1.44 1.13 -3.85
N ASP A 295 -2.36 0.44 -3.19
CA ASP A 295 -2.57 -1.00 -3.44
C ASP A 295 -3.38 -1.24 -4.73
N GLY A 296 -4.20 -0.28 -5.15
CA GLY A 296 -4.92 -0.28 -6.42
C GLY A 296 -4.08 0.25 -7.59
N GLY A 297 -4.49 -0.08 -8.81
CA GLY A 297 -3.84 0.38 -10.02
C GLY A 297 -3.15 -0.69 -10.85
N LEU A 298 -2.81 -0.33 -12.09
CA LEU A 298 -2.06 -1.19 -13.01
C LEU A 298 -0.56 -0.86 -12.95
N LEU A 299 0.24 -1.89 -12.69
CA LEU A 299 1.69 -1.82 -12.87
C LEU A 299 2.01 -1.85 -14.37
N VAL A 300 2.71 -0.84 -14.86
CA VAL A 300 3.24 -0.84 -16.22
C VAL A 300 4.59 -1.51 -16.22
N ILE A 301 4.71 -2.62 -16.94
CA ILE A 301 5.87 -3.49 -16.94
C ILE A 301 6.46 -3.56 -18.36
N SER A 302 7.77 -3.51 -18.46
CA SER A 302 8.50 -3.82 -19.69
C SER A 302 9.62 -4.79 -19.36
N HIS A 303 9.60 -5.97 -20.00
CA HIS A 303 10.37 -7.13 -19.61
C HIS A 303 10.22 -7.42 -18.11
N ALA A 304 11.26 -7.19 -17.30
CA ALA A 304 11.24 -7.36 -15.85
C ALA A 304 11.18 -6.04 -15.06
N THR A 305 11.14 -4.89 -15.75
CA THR A 305 11.18 -3.57 -15.12
C THR A 305 9.78 -3.00 -14.94
N VAL A 306 9.44 -2.66 -13.70
CA VAL A 306 8.24 -1.87 -13.38
C VAL A 306 8.55 -0.40 -13.57
N ILE A 307 7.74 0.28 -14.38
CA ILE A 307 8.00 1.65 -14.84
C ILE A 307 7.12 2.66 -14.12
N SER A 308 5.84 2.32 -13.92
CA SER A 308 4.87 3.20 -13.29
C SER A 308 3.70 2.43 -12.71
N LEU A 309 3.02 3.04 -11.75
CA LEU A 309 1.69 2.65 -11.28
C LEU A 309 0.66 3.67 -11.76
N THR A 310 -0.43 3.23 -12.39
CA THR A 310 -1.47 4.13 -12.90
C THR A 310 -2.82 3.44 -13.09
N MET A 311 -3.90 4.21 -13.09
CA MET A 311 -5.23 3.87 -13.61
C MET A 311 -5.62 4.73 -14.82
N LEU A 312 -4.65 5.35 -15.50
CA LEU A 312 -4.83 6.15 -16.71
C LEU A 312 -5.88 7.27 -16.50
N LYS A 313 -6.90 7.41 -17.35
CA LYS A 313 -7.98 8.40 -17.15
C LYS A 313 -8.78 8.19 -15.86
N PHE A 314 -8.73 6.99 -15.26
CA PHE A 314 -9.51 6.61 -14.08
C PHE A 314 -8.76 6.84 -12.76
N GLU A 315 -7.63 7.54 -12.75
CA GLU A 315 -6.80 7.77 -11.56
C GLU A 315 -7.58 8.37 -10.37
N ASN A 316 -8.60 9.17 -10.65
CA ASN A 316 -9.46 9.84 -9.66
C ASN A 316 -10.87 9.24 -9.58
N ASP A 317 -11.15 8.14 -10.29
CA ASP A 317 -12.45 7.49 -10.23
C ASP A 317 -12.52 6.59 -8.97
N PRO A 318 -13.46 6.82 -8.03
CA PRO A 318 -13.58 5.99 -6.84
C PRO A 318 -13.79 4.50 -7.15
N TYR A 319 -14.47 4.17 -8.24
CA TYR A 319 -14.78 2.79 -8.63
C TYR A 319 -13.59 2.08 -9.26
N ALA A 320 -12.62 2.83 -9.80
CA ALA A 320 -11.34 2.27 -10.20
C ALA A 320 -10.54 1.72 -9.01
N GLY A 321 -10.84 2.17 -7.78
CA GLY A 321 -10.24 1.67 -6.55
C GLY A 321 -10.51 0.19 -6.29
N TYR A 322 -11.43 -0.47 -6.98
CA TYR A 322 -11.64 -1.92 -6.85
C TYR A 322 -10.67 -2.75 -7.70
N PHE A 323 -9.90 -2.12 -8.60
CA PHE A 323 -9.07 -2.82 -9.57
C PHE A 323 -7.58 -2.66 -9.31
N TYR A 324 -6.84 -3.75 -9.53
CA TYR A 324 -5.39 -3.77 -9.54
C TYR A 324 -4.90 -4.78 -10.58
N GLY A 325 -3.66 -4.67 -11.03
CA GLY A 325 -3.15 -5.59 -12.04
C GLY A 325 -1.88 -5.13 -12.71
N THR A 326 -1.68 -5.60 -13.94
CA THR A 326 -0.48 -5.30 -14.73
C THR A 326 -0.83 -5.04 -16.19
N MET A 327 -0.08 -4.15 -16.83
CA MET A 327 0.00 -4.03 -18.28
C MET A 327 1.47 -4.22 -18.69
N GLN A 328 1.77 -5.35 -19.34
CA GLN A 328 3.12 -5.66 -19.79
C GLN A 328 3.28 -5.34 -21.28
N CYS A 329 4.22 -4.46 -21.62
CA CYS A 329 4.49 -4.07 -22.99
C CYS A 329 5.99 -3.84 -23.24
N ASP A 330 6.66 -4.86 -23.76
CA ASP A 330 8.11 -4.88 -23.96
C ASP A 330 8.59 -3.89 -25.04
N TYR A 331 7.71 -3.47 -25.96
CA TYR A 331 8.04 -2.47 -26.98
C TYR A 331 8.42 -1.10 -26.40
N LEU A 332 8.03 -0.80 -25.15
CA LEU A 332 8.51 0.40 -24.46
C LEU A 332 10.05 0.37 -24.28
N HIS A 333 10.64 -0.82 -24.13
CA HIS A 333 12.09 -1.00 -24.06
C HIS A 333 12.79 -0.72 -25.40
N ASP A 334 12.18 -1.14 -26.51
CA ASP A 334 12.72 -0.90 -27.85
C ASP A 334 12.74 0.60 -28.18
N LEU A 335 11.68 1.32 -27.81
CA LEU A 335 11.60 2.78 -27.97
C LEU A 335 12.72 3.48 -27.18
N LEU A 336 12.96 3.08 -25.93
CA LEU A 336 14.07 3.64 -25.14
C LEU A 336 15.45 3.32 -25.70
N LYS A 337 15.67 2.11 -26.22
CA LYS A 337 16.95 1.75 -26.88
C LYS A 337 17.26 2.64 -28.08
N ASN A 338 16.20 3.08 -28.76
CA ASN A 338 16.24 4.00 -29.90
C ASN A 338 16.21 5.48 -29.50
N ASP A 339 16.41 5.80 -28.21
CA ASP A 339 16.47 7.15 -27.67
C ASP A 339 15.17 7.97 -27.85
N GLU A 340 14.01 7.29 -27.99
CA GLU A 340 12.69 7.93 -28.04
C GLU A 340 12.23 8.43 -26.65
N PRO A 341 11.62 9.62 -26.55
CA PRO A 341 11.26 10.24 -25.27
C PRO A 341 9.95 9.68 -24.69
N VAL A 342 9.90 8.36 -24.47
CA VAL A 342 8.73 7.65 -23.92
C VAL A 342 8.59 7.74 -22.41
N LEU A 343 9.60 8.26 -21.71
CA LEU A 343 9.58 8.54 -20.26
C LEU A 343 9.49 10.03 -19.97
N THR A 344 9.02 10.38 -18.78
CA THR A 344 9.07 11.76 -18.28
C THR A 344 10.52 12.24 -18.15
N ALA A 345 10.76 13.55 -18.19
CA ALA A 345 12.10 14.12 -18.02
C ALA A 345 12.76 13.72 -16.69
N THR A 346 11.94 13.52 -15.64
CA THR A 346 12.34 13.05 -14.32
C THR A 346 12.46 11.53 -14.21
N ARG A 347 12.15 10.78 -15.29
CA ARG A 347 12.16 9.31 -15.36
C ARG A 347 11.39 8.63 -14.22
N ASP A 348 10.29 9.25 -13.81
CA ASP A 348 9.38 8.77 -12.76
C ASP A 348 8.04 8.27 -13.31
N GLY A 349 7.97 8.06 -14.63
CA GLY A 349 6.83 7.47 -15.29
C GLY A 349 6.87 7.62 -16.81
N ILE A 350 5.79 7.19 -17.45
CA ILE A 350 5.64 7.24 -18.91
C ILE A 350 5.23 8.64 -19.37
N ASN A 351 5.84 9.11 -20.45
CA ASN A 351 5.40 10.28 -21.17
C ASN A 351 4.16 9.94 -22.01
N TRP A 352 2.97 10.08 -21.42
CA TRP A 352 1.69 9.82 -22.07
C TRP A 352 1.37 10.75 -23.26
N SER A 353 2.23 11.74 -23.56
CA SER A 353 2.09 12.55 -24.78
C SER A 353 2.70 11.90 -26.02
N HIS A 354 3.57 10.90 -25.85
CA HIS A 354 4.21 10.17 -26.95
C HIS A 354 3.18 9.38 -27.79
N PRO A 355 3.30 9.31 -29.14
CA PRO A 355 2.34 8.62 -30.00
C PRO A 355 2.05 7.17 -29.59
N PHE A 356 3.09 6.39 -29.31
CA PHE A 356 2.94 5.02 -28.82
C PHE A 356 2.21 4.94 -27.47
N ALA A 357 2.59 5.81 -26.51
CA ALA A 357 2.00 5.80 -25.18
C ALA A 357 0.50 6.16 -25.22
N LYS A 358 0.09 7.04 -26.15
CA LYS A 358 -1.33 7.33 -26.41
C LYS A 358 -2.08 6.13 -26.96
N ALA A 359 -1.50 5.41 -27.92
CA ALA A 359 -2.12 4.21 -28.48
C ALA A 359 -2.26 3.10 -27.42
N LEU A 360 -1.20 2.85 -26.64
CA LEU A 360 -1.22 1.93 -25.50
C LEU A 360 -2.29 2.31 -24.48
N LYS A 361 -2.31 3.58 -24.07
CA LYS A 361 -3.31 4.13 -23.14
C LYS A 361 -4.72 3.89 -23.65
N HIS A 362 -5.00 4.19 -24.91
CA HIS A 362 -6.34 4.06 -25.49
C HIS A 362 -6.84 2.62 -25.52
N VAL A 363 -5.98 1.66 -25.91
CA VAL A 363 -6.31 0.23 -25.91
C VAL A 363 -6.66 -0.24 -24.51
N VAL A 364 -5.83 0.08 -23.50
CA VAL A 364 -6.07 -0.35 -22.12
C VAL A 364 -7.32 0.33 -21.54
N GLU A 365 -7.53 1.62 -21.80
CA GLU A 365 -8.72 2.34 -21.31
C GLU A 365 -10.02 1.77 -21.86
N THR A 366 -10.02 1.27 -23.10
CA THR A 366 -11.19 0.67 -23.75
C THR A 366 -11.63 -0.61 -23.04
N GLU A 367 -10.67 -1.43 -22.59
CA GLU A 367 -10.96 -2.68 -21.85
C GLU A 367 -11.31 -2.42 -20.37
N LEU A 368 -10.74 -1.39 -19.75
CA LEU A 368 -11.04 -1.05 -18.35
C LEU A 368 -12.41 -0.39 -18.16
N GLU A 369 -12.85 0.40 -19.14
CA GLU A 369 -14.10 1.15 -19.07
C GLU A 369 -15.34 0.29 -18.75
N PRO A 370 -15.60 -0.84 -19.43
CA PRO A 370 -16.75 -1.68 -19.08
C PRO A 370 -16.65 -2.25 -17.65
N LEU A 371 -15.47 -2.65 -17.20
CA LEU A 371 -15.27 -3.18 -15.85
C LEU A 371 -15.58 -2.14 -14.77
N ILE A 372 -15.09 -0.91 -14.97
CA ILE A 372 -15.34 0.20 -14.03
C ILE A 372 -16.80 0.66 -14.10
N ASN A 373 -17.42 0.65 -15.29
CA ASN A 373 -18.84 0.96 -15.44
C ASN A 373 -19.72 -0.03 -14.69
N VAL A 374 -19.39 -1.32 -14.69
CA VAL A 374 -20.10 -2.34 -13.90
C VAL A 374 -20.04 -2.01 -12.41
N GLU A 375 -18.88 -1.67 -11.85
CA GLU A 375 -18.79 -1.24 -10.44
C GLU A 375 -19.54 0.06 -10.16
N ARG A 376 -19.53 1.00 -11.11
CA ARG A 376 -20.28 2.25 -10.99
C ARG A 376 -21.78 1.97 -11.02
N GLU A 377 -22.26 1.11 -11.89
CA GLU A 377 -23.66 0.69 -11.99
C GLU A 377 -24.07 -0.11 -10.75
N HIS A 378 -23.22 -0.98 -10.22
CA HIS A 378 -23.47 -1.65 -8.95
C HIS A 378 -23.57 -0.66 -7.80
N ALA A 379 -22.67 0.32 -7.72
CA ALA A 379 -22.74 1.34 -6.69
C ALA A 379 -23.95 2.26 -6.88
N LEU A 380 -24.30 2.61 -8.11
CA LEU A 380 -25.52 3.37 -8.42
C LEU A 380 -26.76 2.55 -8.14
N HIS A 381 -26.74 1.23 -8.38
CA HIS A 381 -27.82 0.34 -8.02
C HIS A 381 -27.92 0.26 -6.50
N ASP A 382 -26.84 0.04 -5.76
CA ASP A 382 -26.77 0.10 -4.29
C ASP A 382 -27.32 1.45 -3.76
N GLU A 383 -26.95 2.55 -4.41
CA GLU A 383 -27.45 3.90 -4.10
C GLU A 383 -28.88 4.16 -4.56
N GLN A 384 -29.37 3.54 -5.63
CA GLN A 384 -30.75 3.68 -6.13
C GLN A 384 -31.70 2.71 -5.44
N THR A 385 -31.22 1.56 -4.94
CA THR A 385 -31.86 0.76 -3.90
C THR A 385 -31.97 1.53 -2.58
N LYS A 386 -31.32 2.70 -2.43
CA LYS A 386 -31.76 3.69 -1.43
C LYS A 386 -33.13 4.22 -1.88
N LEU A 387 -34.17 3.57 -1.35
CA LEU A 387 -35.39 4.13 -0.78
C LEU A 387 -35.91 5.44 -1.40
N ASP A 388 -37.20 5.48 -1.73
CA ASP A 388 -37.91 6.74 -1.99
C ASP A 388 -37.56 7.80 -0.92
N LYS A 389 -37.36 9.06 -1.35
CA LYS A 389 -36.98 10.19 -0.50
C LYS A 389 -37.92 10.33 0.71
N LYS A 390 -39.20 10.01 0.54
CA LYS A 390 -40.18 9.98 1.65
C LYS A 390 -39.89 8.85 2.65
N LEU A 391 -39.54 7.66 2.18
CA LEU A 391 -39.23 6.52 3.04
C LEU A 391 -37.87 6.70 3.74
N ARG A 392 -36.88 7.33 3.08
CA ARG A 392 -35.61 7.69 3.74
C ARG A 392 -35.82 8.68 4.89
N GLN A 393 -36.66 9.70 4.71
CA GLN A 393 -37.02 10.62 5.79
C GLN A 393 -37.71 9.92 6.97
N LYS A 394 -38.55 8.91 6.71
CA LYS A 394 -39.14 8.09 7.77
C LYS A 394 -38.10 7.24 8.48
N ILE A 395 -37.15 6.68 7.77
CA ILE A 395 -36.04 5.90 8.34
C ILE A 395 -35.16 6.78 9.23
N ASP A 396 -34.81 7.99 8.79
CA ASP A 396 -33.98 8.89 9.60
C ASP A 396 -34.71 9.30 10.91
N ARG A 397 -36.04 9.53 10.84
CA ARG A 397 -36.87 9.76 12.04
C ARG A 397 -36.95 8.52 12.93
N ALA A 398 -37.14 7.34 12.34
CA ALA A 398 -37.17 6.09 13.06
C ALA A 398 -35.82 5.87 13.78
N LEU A 399 -34.68 6.05 13.11
CA LEU A 399 -33.34 5.89 13.71
C LEU A 399 -33.14 6.75 14.96
N HIS A 400 -33.65 7.99 14.97
CA HIS A 400 -33.62 8.81 16.18
C HIS A 400 -34.36 8.15 17.33
N GLU A 401 -35.57 7.66 17.07
CA GLU A 401 -36.43 7.01 18.05
C GLU A 401 -35.91 5.64 18.51
N LEU A 402 -35.34 4.85 17.60
CA LEU A 402 -34.68 3.57 17.91
C LEU A 402 -33.52 3.80 18.90
N ASN A 403 -32.74 4.85 18.70
CA ASN A 403 -31.68 5.23 19.64
C ASN A 403 -32.23 5.75 20.97
N THR A 404 -33.36 6.47 20.97
CA THR A 404 -34.04 6.86 22.21
C THR A 404 -34.52 5.64 22.99
N ILE A 405 -35.10 4.64 22.32
CA ILE A 405 -35.51 3.35 22.91
C ILE A 405 -34.27 2.64 23.48
N ALA A 406 -33.20 2.50 22.71
CA ALA A 406 -31.96 1.87 23.16
C ALA A 406 -31.38 2.57 24.40
N VAL A 407 -31.28 3.90 24.37
CA VAL A 407 -30.80 4.68 25.51
C VAL A 407 -31.72 4.49 26.72
N SER A 408 -33.04 4.47 26.54
CA SER A 408 -33.99 4.28 27.64
C SER A 408 -33.88 2.89 28.30
N GLU A 409 -33.73 1.83 27.50
CA GLU A 409 -33.64 0.44 27.98
C GLU A 409 -32.23 0.10 28.51
N LEU A 410 -31.20 0.85 28.08
CA LEU A 410 -29.80 0.61 28.45
C LEU A 410 -29.21 1.63 29.45
N ARG A 411 -29.97 2.66 29.85
CA ARG A 411 -29.56 3.71 30.82
C ARG A 411 -29.35 3.17 32.24
N ASP A 412 -28.33 3.68 32.91
CA ASP A 412 -28.04 3.45 34.34
C ASP A 412 -28.88 4.36 35.24
N PRO A 413 -29.48 3.88 36.35
CA PRO A 413 -29.99 4.75 37.41
C PRO A 413 -28.89 5.43 38.27
N LYS A 414 -27.60 5.20 38.01
CA LYS A 414 -26.49 5.64 38.88
C LYS A 414 -25.28 6.14 38.10
N ASP A 415 -25.41 7.32 37.52
CA ASP A 415 -24.30 7.98 36.83
C ASP A 415 -23.41 8.79 37.80
N VAL A 416 -22.82 8.16 38.83
CA VAL A 416 -21.62 8.64 39.56
C VAL A 416 -20.96 7.46 40.30
N THR A 417 -20.10 6.67 39.66
CA THR A 417 -18.83 6.16 40.22
C THR A 417 -18.05 5.37 39.16
N ARG A 418 -16.71 5.45 39.24
CA ARG A 418 -15.70 4.88 38.31
C ARG A 418 -16.11 3.51 37.73
N LYS A 419 -16.32 3.44 36.40
CA LYS A 419 -16.63 2.19 35.68
C LYS A 419 -15.62 1.10 36.05
N GLN A 420 -16.11 0.02 36.66
CA GLN A 420 -15.38 -1.23 36.76
C GLN A 420 -15.23 -1.80 35.34
N ILE A 421 -14.02 -2.12 34.89
CA ILE A 421 -13.82 -2.94 33.69
C ILE A 421 -14.41 -4.33 33.99
N GLU A 422 -15.42 -4.70 33.22
CA GLU A 422 -16.03 -6.02 33.24
C GLU A 422 -15.31 -6.92 32.21
N LEU A 423 -15.00 -8.15 32.63
CA LEU A 423 -14.43 -9.20 31.79
C LEU A 423 -15.48 -10.29 31.62
N PRO A 424 -15.49 -11.05 30.51
CA PRO A 424 -16.38 -12.20 30.36
C PRO A 424 -16.12 -13.23 31.46
N GLU A 425 -17.06 -14.15 31.69
CA GLU A 425 -16.95 -15.20 32.71
C GLU A 425 -15.70 -16.07 32.59
N SER A 426 -15.18 -16.22 31.35
CA SER A 426 -13.89 -16.87 31.10
C SER A 426 -12.70 -16.20 31.81
N GLY A 427 -12.88 -14.95 32.24
CA GLY A 427 -11.90 -14.10 32.89
C GLY A 427 -10.83 -13.56 31.94
N MET A 428 -11.01 -13.67 30.62
CA MET A 428 -9.99 -13.32 29.62
C MET A 428 -10.64 -12.82 28.32
N ALA A 429 -10.24 -11.63 27.85
CA ALA A 429 -10.77 -11.05 26.60
C ALA A 429 -9.79 -10.08 25.92
N PHE A 430 -9.97 -9.90 24.62
CA PHE A 430 -9.32 -8.84 23.86
C PHE A 430 -10.21 -7.61 23.74
N PHE A 431 -9.58 -6.43 23.72
CA PHE A 431 -10.24 -5.15 23.52
C PHE A 431 -9.49 -4.36 22.44
N PRO A 432 -10.13 -4.07 21.29
CA PRO A 432 -11.43 -4.58 20.84
C PRO A 432 -11.38 -6.07 20.44
N GLU A 433 -12.55 -6.72 20.31
CA GLU A 433 -12.68 -8.10 19.77
C GLU A 433 -12.57 -8.15 18.24
N LYS A 434 -12.75 -7.00 17.57
CA LYS A 434 -12.54 -6.83 16.13
C LYS A 434 -11.65 -5.62 15.90
N LEU A 435 -10.64 -5.76 15.03
CA LEU A 435 -9.68 -4.71 14.75
C LEU A 435 -9.37 -4.62 13.26
N TYR A 436 -9.41 -3.40 12.72
CA TYR A 436 -8.91 -3.10 11.39
C TYR A 436 -7.43 -2.73 11.46
N VAL A 437 -6.64 -3.31 10.57
CA VAL A 437 -5.24 -2.94 10.39
C VAL A 437 -5.00 -2.58 8.94
N GLN A 438 -4.33 -1.45 8.72
CA GLN A 438 -3.91 -1.09 7.37
C GLN A 438 -2.75 -1.99 6.94
N THR A 439 -2.73 -2.38 5.67
CA THR A 439 -1.66 -3.22 5.12
C THR A 439 -0.27 -2.62 5.35
N GLY A 440 0.62 -3.46 5.87
CA GLY A 440 2.00 -3.15 6.26
C GLY A 440 2.14 -2.31 7.54
N GLN A 441 1.03 -1.87 8.14
CA GLN A 441 1.00 -1.20 9.44
C GLN A 441 0.78 -2.21 10.57
N SER A 442 1.17 -1.80 11.78
CA SER A 442 0.84 -2.54 13.00
C SER A 442 -0.25 -1.85 13.79
N ALA A 443 -1.10 -2.65 14.42
CA ALA A 443 -2.15 -2.21 15.32
C ALA A 443 -2.05 -2.97 16.65
N ALA A 444 -2.69 -2.44 17.69
CA ALA A 444 -2.59 -3.00 19.04
C ALA A 444 -3.95 -3.50 19.52
N LEU A 445 -3.97 -4.75 19.97
CA LEU A 445 -5.03 -5.32 20.79
C LEU A 445 -4.63 -5.22 22.26
N ILE A 446 -5.59 -4.97 23.14
CA ILE A 446 -5.36 -5.03 24.59
C ILE A 446 -5.95 -6.34 25.12
N LEU A 447 -5.08 -7.23 25.58
CA LEU A 447 -5.49 -8.44 26.28
C LEU A 447 -5.71 -8.09 27.75
N ARG A 448 -6.87 -8.42 28.30
CA ARG A 448 -7.18 -8.27 29.72
C ARG A 448 -7.57 -9.59 30.35
N VAL A 449 -7.13 -9.79 31.60
CA VAL A 449 -7.30 -11.03 32.35
C VAL A 449 -7.67 -10.73 33.79
N ALA A 450 -8.65 -11.45 34.35
CA ALA A 450 -9.03 -11.35 35.75
C ALA A 450 -7.98 -12.05 36.62
N VAL A 451 -7.51 -11.38 37.68
CA VAL A 451 -6.56 -11.96 38.63
C VAL A 451 -7.27 -13.04 39.45
N LYS A 452 -6.92 -14.33 39.25
CA LYS A 452 -7.33 -15.44 40.14
C LYS A 452 -6.31 -15.64 41.27
N GLU A 453 -6.73 -16.24 42.39
CA GLU A 453 -5.95 -16.39 43.64
C GLU A 453 -4.54 -17.03 43.51
N ASN A 454 -4.22 -17.65 42.35
CA ASN A 454 -2.92 -18.28 42.07
C ASN A 454 -2.09 -17.64 40.94
N GLU A 455 -2.51 -16.52 40.34
CA GLU A 455 -1.78 -15.88 39.24
C GLU A 455 -0.72 -14.90 39.75
N LYS A 456 0.55 -15.31 39.61
CA LYS A 456 1.71 -14.47 39.92
C LYS A 456 1.76 -13.26 38.99
N GLN A 457 2.16 -12.13 39.55
CA GLN A 457 2.58 -10.94 38.80
C GLN A 457 3.60 -11.37 37.72
N ASN A 458 3.43 -10.89 36.48
CA ASN A 458 4.22 -11.28 35.29
C ASN A 458 3.85 -12.62 34.61
N ALA A 459 2.60 -13.07 34.70
CA ALA A 459 2.12 -14.18 33.87
C ALA A 459 2.35 -13.90 32.37
N VAL A 460 2.79 -14.91 31.63
CA VAL A 460 3.09 -14.80 30.19
C VAL A 460 1.99 -15.47 29.39
N ALA A 461 1.32 -14.70 28.54
CA ALA A 461 0.34 -15.23 27.59
C ALA A 461 1.01 -15.49 26.24
N THR A 462 0.64 -16.59 25.58
CA THR A 462 1.09 -16.93 24.22
C THR A 462 0.06 -16.45 23.21
N ILE A 463 0.49 -15.77 22.16
CA ILE A 463 -0.37 -15.20 21.12
C ILE A 463 -0.11 -15.92 19.80
N ILE A 464 -1.18 -16.40 19.17
CA ILE A 464 -1.14 -17.14 17.91
C ILE A 464 -2.10 -16.48 16.92
N SER A 465 -1.66 -16.30 15.67
CA SER A 465 -2.55 -15.98 14.55
C SER A 465 -2.83 -17.27 13.76
N ASN A 466 -4.07 -17.45 13.31
CA ASN A 466 -4.45 -18.60 12.49
C ASN A 466 -4.13 -18.42 10.99
N ASN A 467 -3.69 -17.24 10.56
CA ASN A 467 -3.47 -16.92 9.15
C ASN A 467 -2.21 -16.06 8.99
N SER A 468 -1.38 -16.35 7.98
CA SER A 468 -0.15 -15.59 7.69
C SER A 468 -0.39 -14.18 7.14
N GLU A 469 -1.63 -13.89 6.71
CA GLU A 469 -2.11 -12.58 6.29
C GLU A 469 -2.12 -11.55 7.41
N VAL A 470 -2.20 -11.98 8.67
CA VAL A 470 -2.02 -11.13 9.85
C VAL A 470 -1.07 -11.82 10.82
N ILE A 471 0.04 -11.19 11.16
CA ILE A 471 1.02 -11.79 12.09
C ILE A 471 0.91 -11.18 13.49
N ALA A 472 1.06 -12.00 14.51
CA ALA A 472 1.27 -11.54 15.88
C ALA A 472 2.75 -11.17 16.06
N LEU A 473 3.05 -9.87 16.14
CA LEU A 473 4.41 -9.36 16.35
C LEU A 473 4.92 -9.61 17.78
N THR A 474 4.00 -9.80 18.71
CA THR A 474 4.27 -10.16 20.11
C THR A 474 3.71 -11.56 20.40
N PRO A 475 4.40 -12.64 19.98
CA PRO A 475 3.94 -14.01 20.19
C PRO A 475 3.90 -14.40 21.67
N GLN A 476 4.58 -13.63 22.53
CA GLN A 476 4.48 -13.71 23.98
C GLN A 476 4.34 -12.32 24.56
N VAL A 477 3.45 -12.18 25.55
CA VAL A 477 3.25 -10.92 26.27
C VAL A 477 3.20 -11.14 27.78
N THR A 478 3.87 -10.26 28.51
CA THR A 478 3.84 -10.26 29.98
C THR A 478 2.70 -9.38 30.47
N LEU A 479 1.80 -9.98 31.26
CA LEU A 479 0.66 -9.33 31.87
C LEU A 479 1.08 -8.46 33.05
N LYS A 480 0.60 -7.21 33.09
CA LYS A 480 0.86 -6.22 34.14
C LYS A 480 -0.45 -5.79 34.80
N LYS A 481 -0.42 -5.43 36.08
CA LYS A 481 -1.62 -4.91 36.77
C LYS A 481 -2.13 -3.65 36.08
N HIS A 482 -3.43 -3.59 35.85
CA HIS A 482 -4.09 -2.40 35.33
C HIS A 482 -3.92 -1.23 36.30
N LYS A 483 -3.69 -0.03 35.77
CA LYS A 483 -3.32 1.16 36.58
C LYS A 483 -4.37 1.55 37.61
N THR A 484 -5.65 1.31 37.34
CA THR A 484 -6.77 1.74 38.20
C THR A 484 -7.55 0.60 38.83
N GLN A 485 -7.35 -0.65 38.39
CA GLN A 485 -8.08 -1.83 38.88
C GLN A 485 -7.14 -2.99 39.07
N SER A 486 -6.68 -3.18 40.31
CA SER A 486 -5.69 -4.21 40.67
C SER A 486 -6.17 -5.65 40.47
N SER A 487 -7.48 -5.87 40.31
CA SER A 487 -8.11 -7.16 39.99
C SER A 487 -7.96 -7.57 38.52
N ILE A 488 -7.37 -6.73 37.67
CA ILE A 488 -7.20 -6.98 36.24
C ILE A 488 -5.73 -6.87 35.87
N LEU A 489 -5.27 -7.82 35.08
CA LEU A 489 -4.02 -7.75 34.36
C LEU A 489 -4.29 -7.32 32.91
N GLU A 490 -3.38 -6.54 32.35
CA GLU A 490 -3.41 -6.11 30.96
C GLU A 490 -2.07 -6.37 30.27
N ALA A 491 -2.14 -6.67 28.97
CA ALA A 491 -0.99 -6.72 28.08
C ALA A 491 -1.35 -6.13 26.72
N ARG A 492 -0.39 -5.45 26.11
CA ARG A 492 -0.53 -4.92 24.74
C ARG A 492 0.00 -5.97 23.76
N VAL A 493 -0.86 -6.44 22.87
CA VAL A 493 -0.56 -7.38 21.80
C VAL A 493 -0.46 -6.61 20.49
N LEU A 494 0.67 -6.69 19.80
CA LEU A 494 0.86 -6.05 18.49
C LEU A 494 0.61 -7.05 17.37
N VAL A 495 -0.19 -6.63 16.39
CA VAL A 495 -0.50 -7.39 15.18
C VAL A 495 -0.15 -6.55 13.95
N GLU A 496 0.14 -7.20 12.83
CA GLU A 496 0.43 -6.53 11.55
C GLU A 496 -0.34 -7.20 10.42
N GLY A 497 -0.99 -6.38 9.60
CA GLY A 497 -1.63 -6.85 8.36
C GLY A 497 -0.63 -6.93 7.21
N ARG A 498 -0.60 -8.05 6.51
CA ARG A 498 0.33 -8.33 5.40
C ARG A 498 -0.32 -8.39 4.02
N GLN A 499 -1.60 -8.73 3.93
CA GLN A 499 -2.31 -8.85 2.66
C GLN A 499 -3.69 -8.18 2.75
N VAL A 500 -3.95 -7.22 1.85
CA VAL A 500 -5.25 -6.54 1.75
C VAL A 500 -6.38 -7.55 1.48
N GLY A 501 -7.50 -7.41 2.18
CA GLY A 501 -8.64 -8.32 2.09
C GLY A 501 -8.46 -9.60 2.92
N GLY A 502 -7.33 -9.71 3.63
CA GLY A 502 -7.06 -10.82 4.54
C GLY A 502 -7.77 -10.69 5.88
N GLU A 503 -8.03 -11.83 6.51
CA GLU A 503 -8.65 -11.93 7.83
C GLU A 503 -7.93 -12.99 8.67
N ALA A 504 -7.72 -12.70 9.95
CA ALA A 504 -7.19 -13.66 10.91
C ALA A 504 -7.87 -13.57 12.27
N THR A 505 -7.94 -14.70 12.95
CA THR A 505 -8.30 -14.80 14.36
C THR A 505 -7.03 -14.87 15.21
N ILE A 506 -6.82 -13.85 16.03
CA ILE A 506 -5.76 -13.77 17.02
C ILE A 506 -6.24 -14.45 18.29
N THR A 507 -5.56 -15.52 18.71
CA THR A 507 -5.88 -16.27 19.93
C THR A 507 -4.78 -16.07 20.97
N ALA A 508 -5.17 -15.64 22.16
CA ALA A 508 -4.29 -15.60 23.32
C ALA A 508 -4.55 -16.81 24.22
N TYR A 509 -3.49 -17.47 24.68
CA TYR A 509 -3.52 -18.58 25.61
C TYR A 509 -2.82 -18.21 26.92
N LEU A 510 -3.50 -18.46 28.04
CA LEU A 510 -2.93 -18.38 29.38
C LEU A 510 -3.33 -19.64 30.16
N GLY A 511 -2.43 -20.63 30.21
CA GLY A 511 -2.75 -21.95 30.74
C GLY A 511 -3.89 -22.60 29.95
N LYS A 512 -5.04 -22.83 30.61
CA LYS A 512 -6.25 -23.38 29.97
C LYS A 512 -7.20 -22.30 29.43
N ASN A 513 -7.00 -21.04 29.81
CA ASN A 513 -7.87 -19.95 29.38
C ASN A 513 -7.46 -19.49 27.98
N ARG A 514 -8.44 -19.10 27.16
CA ARG A 514 -8.20 -18.50 25.85
C ARG A 514 -9.11 -17.31 25.60
N ALA A 515 -8.62 -16.35 24.83
CA ALA A 515 -9.40 -15.24 24.29
C ALA A 515 -9.10 -15.08 22.80
N GLN A 516 -10.08 -14.57 22.05
CA GLN A 516 -9.97 -14.41 20.60
C GLN A 516 -10.34 -13.00 20.17
N ALA A 517 -9.69 -12.51 19.11
CA ALA A 517 -10.06 -11.31 18.39
C ALA A 517 -9.93 -11.55 16.88
N VAL A 518 -10.79 -10.93 16.09
CA VAL A 518 -10.72 -10.96 14.62
C VAL A 518 -9.99 -9.70 14.14
N VAL A 519 -9.03 -9.88 13.24
CA VAL A 519 -8.28 -8.79 12.62
C VAL A 519 -8.47 -8.85 11.12
N GLN A 520 -8.95 -7.75 10.54
CA GLN A 520 -9.15 -7.60 9.09
C GLN A 520 -8.15 -6.59 8.51
N VAL A 521 -7.59 -6.92 7.35
CA VAL A 521 -6.56 -6.12 6.70
C VAL A 521 -7.18 -5.26 5.59
N HIS A 522 -7.17 -3.95 5.78
CA HIS A 522 -7.70 -2.98 4.83
C HIS A 522 -6.58 -2.26 4.07
N SER A 523 -6.89 -1.79 2.88
CA SER A 523 -5.97 -0.98 2.08
C SER A 523 -5.94 0.47 2.57
N LYS A 524 -7.12 1.06 2.75
CA LYS A 524 -7.27 2.41 3.24
C LYS A 524 -7.23 2.42 4.76
N LYS A 525 -6.56 3.42 5.33
CA LYS A 525 -6.76 3.78 6.73
C LYS A 525 -8.21 4.23 6.87
N GLU A 526 -8.96 3.67 7.80
CA GLU A 526 -10.27 4.24 8.13
C GLU A 526 -10.06 5.71 8.48
N SER A 527 -10.57 6.60 7.63
CA SER A 527 -10.85 7.95 8.07
C SER A 527 -11.88 7.79 9.17
N ILE A 528 -11.47 7.95 10.44
CA ILE A 528 -12.42 8.37 11.46
C ILE A 528 -13.08 9.59 10.83
N PRO A 529 -14.37 9.54 10.42
CA PRO A 529 -15.03 10.73 9.93
C PRO A 529 -14.78 11.77 11.01
N SER A 530 -14.21 12.92 10.63
CA SER A 530 -14.02 14.04 11.55
C SER A 530 -15.27 14.13 12.39
N THR A 531 -15.13 13.84 13.69
CA THR A 531 -16.27 13.67 14.59
C THR A 531 -17.18 14.86 14.35
N PRO A 532 -18.43 14.67 13.89
CA PRO A 532 -19.37 15.77 13.85
C PRO A 532 -19.34 16.39 15.24
N ALA A 533 -19.02 17.68 15.28
CA ALA A 533 -18.85 18.39 16.53
C ALA A 533 -20.07 18.13 17.42
N ARG A 534 -19.82 17.50 18.58
CA ARG A 534 -20.77 17.26 19.69
C ARG A 534 -22.03 16.44 19.34
N GLY A 535 -21.90 15.12 19.58
CA GLY A 535 -22.95 14.30 20.20
C GLY A 535 -23.50 13.13 19.37
N SER A 536 -22.94 11.92 19.46
CA SER A 536 -23.69 10.68 19.20
C SER A 536 -22.93 9.40 19.64
N ASN A 537 -23.20 8.90 20.84
CA ASN A 537 -23.04 7.47 21.17
C ASN A 537 -24.30 6.71 20.67
N ALA A 538 -24.62 6.81 19.37
CA ALA A 538 -25.82 6.17 18.82
C ALA A 538 -25.55 4.68 18.56
N LEU A 539 -26.41 3.80 19.07
CA LEU A 539 -26.33 2.35 18.87
C LEU A 539 -26.68 1.96 17.42
N PHE A 540 -27.62 2.69 16.81
CA PHE A 540 -28.06 2.47 15.42
C PHE A 540 -27.71 3.70 14.59
N THR A 541 -26.86 3.54 13.58
CA THR A 541 -26.34 4.64 12.76
C THR A 541 -27.02 4.74 11.40
N ASP A 542 -27.45 3.61 10.83
CA ASP A 542 -28.05 3.55 9.49
C ASP A 542 -28.88 2.28 9.28
N ILE A 543 -29.70 2.26 8.21
CA ILE A 543 -30.42 1.08 7.71
C ILE A 543 -30.06 0.88 6.23
N ARG A 544 -29.49 -0.29 5.91
CA ARG A 544 -28.94 -0.66 4.60
C ARG A 544 -29.68 -1.86 4.01
N PHE A 545 -29.63 -1.98 2.70
CA PHE A 545 -30.19 -3.09 1.92
C PHE A 545 -29.04 -3.76 1.19
N ASP A 546 -28.97 -5.09 1.23
CA ASP A 546 -27.87 -5.85 0.62
C ASP A 546 -28.42 -7.11 -0.04
N ASP A 547 -28.10 -7.30 -1.32
CA ASP A 547 -28.52 -8.45 -2.14
C ASP A 547 -27.46 -9.56 -2.16
N ARG A 548 -26.28 -9.34 -1.58
CA ARG A 548 -25.17 -10.31 -1.53
C ARG A 548 -25.18 -11.20 -0.28
N THR A 549 -26.14 -10.98 0.62
CA THR A 549 -26.24 -11.69 1.91
C THR A 549 -26.84 -13.09 1.76
N ASP A 550 -26.58 -13.98 2.72
CA ASP A 550 -27.16 -15.33 2.75
C ASP A 550 -28.70 -15.27 2.62
N PRO A 551 -29.30 -15.93 1.59
CA PRO A 551 -30.73 -15.87 1.33
C PRO A 551 -31.61 -16.49 2.45
N ARG A 552 -31.03 -17.17 3.43
CA ARG A 552 -31.73 -17.70 4.61
C ARG A 552 -32.00 -16.62 5.67
N GLN A 553 -31.25 -15.53 5.65
CA GLN A 553 -31.37 -14.43 6.60
C GLN A 553 -32.15 -13.29 5.98
N ARG A 554 -33.11 -12.72 6.71
CA ARG A 554 -33.93 -11.58 6.22
C ARG A 554 -33.43 -10.23 6.71
N VAL A 555 -32.82 -10.22 7.89
CA VAL A 555 -32.27 -9.04 8.54
C VAL A 555 -31.18 -9.42 9.53
N TYR A 556 -30.19 -8.56 9.70
CA TYR A 556 -29.24 -8.63 10.81
C TYR A 556 -28.75 -7.24 11.20
N PHE A 557 -28.07 -7.16 12.34
CA PHE A 557 -27.40 -5.95 12.78
C PHE A 557 -25.89 -6.08 12.54
N ASP A 558 -25.35 -5.20 11.72
CA ASP A 558 -23.92 -5.06 11.52
C ASP A 558 -23.33 -4.22 12.66
N ARG A 559 -22.81 -4.92 13.68
CA ARG A 559 -22.17 -4.30 14.86
C ARG A 559 -20.94 -3.47 14.52
N VAL A 560 -20.31 -3.69 13.36
CA VAL A 560 -19.12 -2.93 12.94
C VAL A 560 -19.53 -1.54 12.49
N ASN A 561 -20.48 -1.47 11.55
CA ASN A 561 -20.97 -0.20 11.02
C ASN A 561 -22.06 0.42 11.89
N SER A 562 -22.51 -0.29 12.92
CA SER A 562 -23.70 0.02 13.74
C SER A 562 -24.97 0.17 12.90
N SER A 563 -25.07 -0.55 11.79
CA SER A 563 -26.16 -0.44 10.81
C SER A 563 -27.04 -1.68 10.77
N ILE A 564 -28.34 -1.49 10.60
CA ILE A 564 -29.30 -2.59 10.35
C ILE A 564 -29.22 -2.95 8.87
N VAL A 565 -29.01 -4.22 8.53
CA VAL A 565 -28.90 -4.69 7.14
C VAL A 565 -30.11 -5.58 6.81
N ILE A 566 -30.88 -5.15 5.81
CA ILE A 566 -32.02 -5.86 5.23
C ILE A 566 -31.53 -6.67 4.03
N ALA A 567 -31.69 -8.00 4.10
CA ALA A 567 -31.23 -8.92 3.07
C ALA A 567 -32.28 -9.03 1.95
N THR A 568 -32.05 -8.34 0.83
CA THR A 568 -33.03 -8.25 -0.27
C THR A 568 -33.08 -9.53 -1.12
N ALA A 569 -32.02 -10.35 -1.10
CA ALA A 569 -32.01 -11.66 -1.75
C ALA A 569 -32.85 -12.73 -1.04
N ALA A 570 -33.30 -12.48 0.20
CA ALA A 570 -34.11 -13.44 0.94
C ALA A 570 -35.47 -13.66 0.24
N PRO A 571 -35.91 -14.91 -0.01
CA PRO A 571 -37.11 -15.18 -0.81
C PRO A 571 -38.38 -14.48 -0.33
N SER A 572 -38.53 -14.32 0.99
CA SER A 572 -39.69 -13.64 1.61
C SER A 572 -39.61 -12.12 1.61
N VAL A 573 -38.43 -11.53 1.42
CA VAL A 573 -38.23 -10.09 1.26
C VAL A 573 -38.35 -9.70 -0.21
N LYS A 574 -37.83 -10.55 -1.10
CA LYS A 574 -37.81 -10.34 -2.56
C LYS A 574 -39.18 -10.10 -3.18
N ILE A 575 -40.25 -10.69 -2.64
CA ILE A 575 -41.62 -10.50 -3.14
C ILE A 575 -42.21 -9.11 -2.85
N TYR A 576 -41.57 -8.34 -1.96
CA TYR A 576 -41.93 -6.96 -1.63
C TYR A 576 -40.98 -5.96 -2.27
N LEU A 577 -40.22 -6.38 -3.29
CA LEU A 577 -39.44 -5.48 -4.11
C LEU A 577 -40.26 -5.09 -5.35
N ASP A 578 -40.15 -3.83 -5.77
CA ASP A 578 -40.72 -3.34 -7.01
C ASP A 578 -39.96 -3.86 -8.25
N GLU A 579 -40.42 -3.49 -9.44
CA GLU A 579 -39.82 -3.87 -10.72
C GLU A 579 -38.34 -3.44 -10.86
N ASN A 580 -37.87 -2.51 -10.01
CA ASN A 580 -36.51 -2.01 -9.95
C ASN A 580 -35.70 -2.62 -8.79
N ASN A 581 -36.16 -3.73 -8.18
CA ASN A 581 -35.59 -4.36 -6.99
C ASN A 581 -35.52 -3.46 -5.74
N ARG A 582 -36.33 -2.39 -5.67
CA ARG A 582 -36.40 -1.50 -4.49
C ARG A 582 -37.49 -2.00 -3.56
N LEU A 583 -37.31 -1.86 -2.25
CA LEU A 583 -38.40 -2.16 -1.33
C LEU A 583 -39.63 -1.33 -1.69
N ASP A 584 -40.74 -2.02 -1.96
CA ASP A 584 -42.01 -1.40 -2.30
C ASP A 584 -42.43 -0.41 -1.19
N THR A 585 -42.85 0.77 -1.60
CA THR A 585 -43.28 1.84 -0.70
C THR A 585 -44.75 1.74 -0.32
N THR A 586 -45.47 0.73 -0.83
CA THR A 586 -46.81 0.39 -0.38
C THR A 586 -46.86 0.15 1.13
N VAL A 587 -48.08 0.16 1.69
CA VAL A 587 -48.29 -0.14 3.12
C VAL A 587 -47.73 -1.52 3.46
N GLN A 588 -47.84 -2.50 2.55
CA GLN A 588 -47.31 -3.85 2.72
C GLN A 588 -45.78 -3.87 2.86
N GLY A 589 -45.07 -3.17 1.98
CA GLY A 589 -43.60 -3.07 2.06
C GLY A 589 -43.14 -2.28 3.29
N GLN A 590 -43.87 -1.23 3.69
CA GLN A 590 -43.61 -0.49 4.92
C GLN A 590 -43.82 -1.34 6.18
N VAL A 591 -44.87 -2.18 6.22
CA VAL A 591 -45.14 -3.11 7.32
C VAL A 591 -44.02 -4.15 7.42
N LEU A 592 -43.59 -4.73 6.30
CA LEU A 592 -42.45 -5.65 6.31
C LEU A 592 -41.18 -4.98 6.86
N LEU A 593 -40.86 -3.77 6.40
CA LEU A 593 -39.69 -3.03 6.85
C LEU A 593 -39.74 -2.77 8.37
N ALA A 594 -40.90 -2.38 8.88
CA ALA A 594 -41.09 -2.13 10.30
C ALA A 594 -40.88 -3.40 11.14
N GLU A 595 -41.37 -4.55 10.68
CA GLU A 595 -41.15 -5.84 11.34
C GLU A 595 -39.66 -6.22 11.36
N LEU A 596 -38.97 -6.13 10.23
CA LEU A 596 -37.54 -6.49 10.14
C LEU A 596 -36.66 -5.56 11.00
N ILE A 597 -36.96 -4.27 11.02
CA ILE A 597 -36.26 -3.30 11.88
C ILE A 597 -36.52 -3.61 13.35
N THR A 598 -37.78 -3.89 13.71
CA THR A 598 -38.16 -4.27 15.07
C THR A 598 -37.39 -5.52 15.50
N GLU A 599 -37.32 -6.54 14.64
CA GLU A 599 -36.58 -7.76 14.92
C GLU A 599 -35.10 -7.45 15.21
N ALA A 600 -34.42 -6.70 14.35
CA ALA A 600 -33.01 -6.38 14.50
C ALA A 600 -32.73 -5.53 15.74
N VAL A 601 -33.54 -4.50 15.97
CA VAL A 601 -33.36 -3.54 17.07
C VAL A 601 -33.60 -4.21 18.42
N CYS A 602 -34.75 -4.88 18.58
CA CYS A 602 -35.09 -5.50 19.86
C CYS A 602 -34.10 -6.62 20.20
N ARG A 603 -33.61 -7.35 19.18
CA ARG A 603 -32.65 -8.43 19.40
C ARG A 603 -31.28 -7.89 19.80
N GLU A 604 -30.83 -6.79 19.19
CA GLU A 604 -29.56 -6.18 19.57
C GLU A 604 -29.64 -5.49 20.94
N ILE A 605 -30.72 -4.78 21.26
CA ILE A 605 -30.90 -4.21 22.62
C ILE A 605 -30.97 -5.33 23.67
N ALA A 606 -31.68 -6.42 23.40
CA ALA A 606 -31.73 -7.59 24.29
C ALA A 606 -30.34 -8.17 24.54
N ARG A 607 -29.59 -8.38 23.45
CA ARG A 607 -28.21 -8.87 23.51
C ARG A 607 -27.31 -7.92 24.27
N GLU A 608 -27.28 -6.64 23.90
CA GLU A 608 -26.41 -5.64 24.52
C GLU A 608 -26.78 -5.41 25.98
N GLY A 609 -28.05 -5.54 26.35
CA GLY A 609 -28.48 -5.52 27.75
C GLY A 609 -28.02 -6.75 28.54
N VAL A 610 -28.03 -7.96 27.95
CA VAL A 610 -27.44 -9.15 28.58
C VAL A 610 -25.92 -9.02 28.70
N GLU A 611 -25.24 -8.64 27.62
CA GLU A 611 -23.78 -8.45 27.58
C GLU A 611 -23.31 -7.38 28.57
N LYS A 612 -24.09 -6.32 28.80
CA LYS A 612 -23.81 -5.25 29.78
C LYS A 612 -24.37 -5.54 31.18
N GLY A 613 -24.85 -6.75 31.45
CA GLY A 613 -25.38 -7.14 32.76
C GLY A 613 -26.65 -6.38 33.19
N ARG A 614 -27.36 -5.73 32.26
CA ARG A 614 -28.65 -5.03 32.51
C ARG A 614 -29.79 -6.00 32.73
N PHE A 615 -29.75 -7.11 32.02
CA PHE A 615 -30.76 -8.13 32.07
C PHE A 615 -30.23 -9.30 32.88
N LEU A 616 -31.00 -9.70 33.90
CA LEU A 616 -30.63 -10.79 34.79
C LEU A 616 -30.66 -12.09 33.99
N VAL A 617 -29.53 -12.79 33.98
CA VAL A 617 -29.36 -14.06 33.27
C VAL A 617 -28.90 -15.10 34.28
N LEU A 618 -29.48 -16.30 34.22
CA LEU A 618 -28.97 -17.46 34.94
C LEU A 618 -27.78 -18.01 34.13
N GLU A 619 -26.67 -18.29 34.79
CA GLU A 619 -25.43 -18.78 34.17
C GLU A 619 -25.71 -19.95 33.20
N GLY A 620 -25.31 -19.81 31.92
CA GLY A 620 -25.56 -20.80 30.87
C GLY A 620 -26.93 -20.72 30.19
N SER A 621 -27.73 -19.69 30.46
CA SER A 621 -29.04 -19.44 29.83
C SER A 621 -29.10 -18.13 29.03
N GLU A 622 -27.95 -17.62 28.56
CA GLU A 622 -27.84 -16.32 27.89
C GLU A 622 -28.70 -16.27 26.63
N ALA A 623 -28.73 -17.36 25.85
CA ALA A 623 -29.56 -17.44 24.65
C ALA A 623 -31.07 -17.33 24.98
N ASP A 624 -31.51 -18.02 26.03
CA ASP A 624 -32.90 -17.98 26.50
C ASP A 624 -33.25 -16.61 27.10
N ALA A 625 -32.32 -16.00 27.83
CA ALA A 625 -32.49 -14.67 28.38
C ALA A 625 -32.58 -13.61 27.26
N ILE A 626 -31.70 -13.65 26.27
CA ILE A 626 -31.76 -12.77 25.09
C ILE A 626 -33.10 -12.97 24.38
N GLN A 627 -33.55 -14.21 24.19
CA GLN A 627 -34.82 -14.48 23.53
C GLN A 627 -36.03 -13.98 24.34
N ASN A 628 -36.04 -14.15 25.66
CA ASN A 628 -37.08 -13.62 26.54
C ASN A 628 -37.12 -12.08 26.55
N HIS A 629 -35.95 -11.44 26.62
CA HIS A 629 -35.85 -9.98 26.58
C HIS A 629 -36.18 -9.42 25.20
N PHE A 630 -35.82 -10.13 24.14
CA PHE A 630 -36.24 -9.82 22.77
C PHE A 630 -37.76 -9.80 22.66
N ILE A 631 -38.45 -10.85 23.10
CA ILE A 631 -39.93 -10.93 23.10
C ILE A 631 -40.53 -9.78 23.91
N ARG A 632 -39.99 -9.51 25.10
CA ARG A 632 -40.44 -8.40 25.96
C ARG A 632 -40.30 -7.04 25.26
N LEU A 633 -39.16 -6.79 24.62
CA LEU A 633 -38.88 -5.54 23.91
C LEU A 633 -39.76 -5.40 22.66
N GLN A 634 -39.98 -6.49 21.92
CA GLN A 634 -40.87 -6.51 20.76
C GLN A 634 -42.30 -6.15 21.18
N ASN A 635 -42.84 -6.79 22.24
CA ASN A 635 -44.16 -6.47 22.77
C ASN A 635 -44.29 -5.00 23.21
N ARG A 636 -43.22 -4.43 23.75
CA ARG A 636 -43.20 -3.05 24.26
C ARG A 636 -43.04 -2.00 23.16
N HIS A 637 -42.26 -2.28 22.10
CA HIS A 637 -41.77 -1.23 21.19
C HIS A 637 -42.19 -1.43 19.73
N ALA A 638 -42.64 -2.62 19.31
CA ALA A 638 -43.03 -2.89 17.91
C ALA A 638 -44.06 -1.87 17.39
N HIS A 639 -45.10 -1.59 18.18
CA HIS A 639 -46.14 -0.64 17.79
C HIS A 639 -45.61 0.79 17.58
N LEU A 640 -44.57 1.21 18.32
CA LEU A 640 -43.93 2.52 18.15
C LEU A 640 -43.16 2.56 16.83
N ILE A 641 -42.34 1.53 16.56
CA ILE A 641 -41.57 1.41 15.31
C ILE A 641 -42.51 1.41 14.10
N HIS A 642 -43.62 0.67 14.18
CA HIS A 642 -44.65 0.66 13.14
C HIS A 642 -45.29 2.03 12.93
N ASN A 643 -45.57 2.79 13.99
CA ASN A 643 -46.14 4.14 13.84
C ASN A 643 -45.20 5.12 13.11
N TYR A 644 -43.88 4.92 13.19
CA TYR A 644 -42.90 5.79 12.50
C TYR A 644 -42.68 5.42 11.04
N ILE A 645 -42.85 4.15 10.69
CA ILE A 645 -42.51 3.63 9.36
C ILE A 645 -43.77 3.48 8.49
N VAL A 646 -44.86 2.96 9.06
CA VAL A 646 -46.09 2.62 8.34
C VAL A 646 -47.01 3.83 8.25
N THR A 647 -47.42 4.19 7.04
CA THR A 647 -48.47 5.17 6.79
C THR A 647 -49.82 4.54 7.10
N LYS A 648 -50.59 5.12 8.00
CA LYS A 648 -52.02 4.77 8.18
C LYS A 648 -52.82 5.71 7.28
N GLU A 649 -53.68 5.15 6.44
CA GLU A 649 -54.64 5.90 5.65
C GLU A 649 -55.72 6.53 6.52
#